data_AF-A0A954CPQ3-F1
#
_entry.id   AF-A0A954CPQ3-F1
#
_cell.length_a   1.000
_cell.length_b   1.000
_cell.length_c   1.000
_cell.angle_alpha   90.00
_cell.angle_beta   90.00
_cell.angle_gamma   90.00
#
_symmetry.space_group_name_H-M   'P 1'
#
loop_
_entity.id
_entity.type
_entity.pdbx_description
1 polymer ?
#
loop_
_entity_poly.entity_id
_entity_poly.type
_entity_poly.pdbx_seq_one_letter_code
_entity_poly.pdbx_strand_id
1 'polypeptide(L)'
;TSGLTSFVGGIATVEPRVAEGGTFTLVVRPGLQPAAVDEFSETITIDFETVDGRGPFLGLKSVRVGTEYADSVAFAALPGTVATAPVFGVLDGALPDGIVLDATTGALSGAPTVPGDYGFTLWARQSDTELQPLRCSLAVFAADESDVATPPPDLSVPGPFAGQVTVVDEAAAFVSSFDGVAYSTAYRAWVPPEVARPAPVLVWHHGRTVGFEEYGALGQHLASWGIAFVSVEDDVSFRASSGVPDPNYDQVVIEAGIESGAAFLEAVADDLDARTQNVGDPLEGMFDLDKLFFGGHERGGGSAQAAHTRWRENKARGYVYASALDLRFSTFTIPPGDPRGTAMYPIETDLPRSPSLVFSAELDFDMFFPVPDQFADRRTGPTSFVTIYGGVGSYMTDAAAYDAPNALITRAAQHAHLFRYTTAFIQRWCGDRSLDGLLYGDADAGSEQVGAFGWRNMVERILVDDFQDDDPSTNLLGLPNTLSAASRNEESVYPMLGGFPSLGIRHNVVFLSGTDAADYMTELGGLDVSARRKLAFRIGQTTDFGFDWVTVTARLVDGVGGSADVIVWDAMTQVGILPDYDVASSLNTYERFVGVEVALDAFVGIDLTDVARLELVFETDGTFDVARRVYFDDLRFE
;
A
#
# COMPACT_ATOMS: atom_id res chain seq x y z
N THR A 1 38.66 -5.94 -31.06
CA THR A 1 39.15 -4.58 -31.37
C THR A 1 38.18 -3.50 -30.93
N SER A 2 36.89 -3.78 -30.71
CA SER A 2 36.03 -2.94 -29.86
C SER A 2 36.31 -3.26 -28.37
N GLY A 3 36.33 -2.24 -27.51
CA GLY A 3 36.33 -2.39 -26.05
C GLY A 3 37.67 -2.59 -25.33
N LEU A 4 38.78 -2.90 -26.01
CA LEU A 4 40.09 -3.06 -25.32
C LEU A 4 40.58 -1.71 -24.78
N THR A 5 40.64 -1.55 -23.47
CA THR A 5 41.05 -0.31 -22.79
C THR A 5 42.52 -0.31 -22.39
N SER A 6 43.09 -1.48 -22.08
CA SER A 6 44.53 -1.61 -21.78
C SER A 6 45.09 -3.00 -22.04
N PHE A 7 46.41 -3.10 -22.27
CA PHE A 7 47.15 -4.36 -22.29
C PHE A 7 48.53 -4.17 -21.64
N VAL A 8 48.68 -4.60 -20.38
CA VAL A 8 49.90 -4.40 -19.59
C VAL A 8 50.27 -5.69 -18.88
N GLY A 9 51.54 -6.12 -19.00
CA GLY A 9 52.04 -7.30 -18.30
C GLY A 9 51.38 -8.63 -18.70
N GLY A 10 50.79 -8.72 -19.91
CA GLY A 10 50.04 -9.91 -20.36
C GLY A 10 48.57 -9.92 -19.95
N ILE A 11 48.09 -8.88 -19.27
CA ILE A 11 46.69 -8.73 -18.89
C ILE A 11 46.01 -7.76 -19.86
N ALA A 12 44.93 -8.21 -20.51
CA ALA A 12 44.04 -7.39 -21.31
C ALA A 12 42.86 -6.90 -20.46
N THR A 13 42.58 -5.60 -20.46
CA THR A 13 41.36 -5.03 -19.89
C THR A 13 40.41 -4.66 -21.03
N VAL A 14 39.17 -5.11 -20.95
CA VAL A 14 38.13 -4.84 -21.95
C VAL A 14 36.92 -4.23 -21.25
N GLU A 15 36.44 -3.08 -21.71
CA GLU A 15 35.14 -2.53 -21.36
C GLU A 15 34.15 -2.86 -22.50
N PRO A 16 33.15 -3.73 -22.26
CA PRO A 16 32.12 -3.98 -23.25
C PRO A 16 31.25 -2.72 -23.41
N ARG A 17 31.00 -2.31 -24.66
CA ARG A 17 29.95 -1.34 -24.97
C ARG A 17 28.63 -2.09 -25.05
N VAL A 18 27.66 -1.72 -24.22
CA VAL A 18 26.31 -2.29 -24.23
C VAL A 18 25.66 -2.02 -25.59
N ALA A 19 25.17 -3.08 -26.26
CA ALA A 19 24.06 -3.11 -27.25
C ALA A 19 24.11 -4.30 -28.22
N GLU A 20 25.21 -5.06 -28.33
CA GLU A 20 25.26 -6.24 -29.20
C GLU A 20 26.03 -7.36 -28.51
N GLY A 21 25.36 -8.48 -28.25
CA GLY A 21 26.04 -9.71 -27.85
C GLY A 21 27.04 -10.18 -28.89
N GLY A 22 28.07 -10.90 -28.45
CA GLY A 22 29.15 -11.28 -29.34
C GLY A 22 30.22 -12.15 -28.70
N THR A 23 30.95 -12.83 -29.58
CA THR A 23 32.15 -13.57 -29.23
C THR A 23 33.36 -12.65 -29.34
N PHE A 24 34.04 -12.39 -28.23
CA PHE A 24 35.26 -11.61 -28.17
C PHE A 24 36.46 -12.56 -28.16
N THR A 25 37.23 -12.58 -29.24
CA THR A 25 38.49 -13.33 -29.29
C THR A 25 39.66 -12.38 -29.08
N LEU A 26 40.40 -12.58 -27.99
CA LEU A 26 41.72 -11.96 -27.80
C LEU A 26 42.74 -12.76 -28.59
N VAL A 27 43.47 -12.08 -29.48
CA VAL A 27 44.51 -12.68 -30.30
C VAL A 27 45.83 -11.98 -30.01
N VAL A 28 46.79 -12.71 -29.44
CA VAL A 28 48.12 -12.17 -29.14
C VAL A 28 49.11 -12.63 -30.21
N ARG A 29 49.70 -11.67 -30.94
CA ARG A 29 50.70 -11.93 -31.98
C ARG A 29 52.07 -11.37 -31.58
N PRO A 30 53.15 -12.15 -31.67
CA PRO A 30 54.49 -11.63 -31.47
C PRO A 30 54.85 -10.57 -32.52
N GLY A 31 55.35 -9.41 -32.07
CA GLY A 31 55.82 -8.34 -32.94
C GLY A 31 57.18 -8.68 -33.56
N LEU A 32 57.17 -8.94 -34.87
CA LEU A 32 58.31 -9.00 -35.82
C LEU A 32 59.12 -10.32 -35.93
N GLN A 33 58.76 -11.10 -36.98
CA GLN A 33 59.58 -11.96 -37.86
C GLN A 33 59.97 -13.40 -37.43
N PRO A 34 60.27 -14.33 -38.39
CA PRO A 34 59.28 -15.13 -39.10
C PRO A 34 59.31 -16.62 -38.71
N ALA A 35 58.16 -17.28 -38.92
CA ALA A 35 57.89 -18.71 -38.91
C ALA A 35 57.76 -19.41 -37.53
N ALA A 36 56.51 -19.82 -37.25
CA ALA A 36 56.08 -20.80 -36.26
C ALA A 36 56.25 -20.42 -34.78
N VAL A 37 55.54 -19.38 -34.32
CA VAL A 37 55.13 -19.31 -32.92
C VAL A 37 53.61 -19.39 -32.90
N ASP A 38 53.08 -20.34 -32.12
CA ASP A 38 51.65 -20.60 -32.03
C ASP A 38 50.92 -19.32 -31.60
N GLU A 39 49.90 -18.95 -32.38
CA GLU A 39 49.00 -17.84 -32.06
C GLU A 39 48.24 -18.21 -30.78
N PHE A 40 48.38 -17.40 -29.72
CA PHE A 40 47.55 -17.58 -28.53
C PHE A 40 46.24 -16.84 -28.77
N SER A 41 45.15 -17.61 -28.84
CA SER A 41 43.79 -17.08 -28.89
C SER A 41 42.98 -17.57 -27.70
N GLU A 42 42.35 -16.65 -26.99
CA GLU A 42 41.37 -16.94 -25.95
C GLU A 42 40.04 -16.29 -26.32
N THR A 43 38.96 -17.03 -26.18
CA THR A 43 37.62 -16.60 -26.59
C THR A 43 36.73 -16.47 -25.36
N ILE A 44 36.14 -15.30 -25.21
CA ILE A 44 35.09 -15.02 -24.22
C ILE A 44 33.81 -14.76 -25.00
N THR A 45 32.76 -15.53 -24.72
CA THR A 45 31.41 -15.24 -25.21
C THR A 45 30.68 -14.45 -24.15
N ILE A 46 30.13 -13.30 -24.53
CA ILE A 46 29.21 -12.54 -23.68
C ILE A 46 27.83 -12.69 -24.31
N ASP A 47 27.02 -13.57 -23.70
CA ASP A 47 25.62 -13.73 -24.05
C ASP A 47 24.82 -12.61 -23.37
N PHE A 48 23.99 -11.93 -24.15
CA PHE A 48 23.00 -10.99 -23.63
C PHE A 48 21.64 -11.62 -23.83
N GLU A 49 20.85 -11.62 -22.76
CA GLU A 49 19.45 -12.00 -22.79
C GLU A 49 18.65 -10.71 -22.70
N THR A 50 17.82 -10.45 -23.70
CA THR A 50 16.91 -9.31 -23.66
C THR A 50 15.82 -9.62 -22.65
N VAL A 51 15.71 -8.81 -21.60
CA VAL A 51 14.59 -8.89 -20.66
C VAL A 51 13.46 -8.05 -21.25
N ASP A 52 12.43 -8.70 -21.79
CA ASP A 52 11.29 -8.03 -22.39
C ASP A 52 10.20 -7.83 -21.31
N GLY A 53 10.06 -6.61 -20.80
CA GLY A 53 9.05 -6.25 -19.80
C GLY A 53 9.60 -5.67 -18.50
N ARG A 54 8.76 -4.90 -17.80
CA ARG A 54 9.11 -4.17 -16.57
C ARG A 54 9.24 -5.06 -15.33
N GLY A 55 8.54 -6.19 -15.31
CA GLY A 55 8.41 -7.06 -14.13
C GLY A 55 7.60 -6.46 -12.97
N PRO A 56 7.30 -7.29 -11.96
CA PRO A 56 6.63 -6.88 -10.74
C PRO A 56 7.35 -5.79 -9.97
N PHE A 57 6.57 -4.98 -9.25
CA PHE A 57 7.11 -4.00 -8.32
C PHE A 57 6.99 -4.49 -6.86
N LEU A 58 7.98 -4.14 -6.05
CA LEU A 58 8.04 -4.45 -4.62
C LEU A 58 8.51 -3.24 -3.80
N GLY A 59 7.69 -2.83 -2.83
CA GLY A 59 8.13 -1.95 -1.75
C GLY A 59 8.88 -2.76 -0.70
N LEU A 60 10.21 -2.63 -0.68
CA LEU A 60 11.04 -3.27 0.34
C LEU A 60 10.85 -2.59 1.70
N LYS A 61 11.27 -3.27 2.77
CA LYS A 61 11.25 -2.66 4.10
C LYS A 61 12.12 -1.41 4.08
N SER A 62 11.63 -0.34 4.69
CA SER A 62 12.40 0.88 4.89
C SER A 62 13.34 0.72 6.08
N VAL A 63 14.37 1.56 6.18
CA VAL A 63 15.42 1.45 7.20
C VAL A 63 16.10 2.79 7.46
N ARG A 64 16.64 3.00 8.66
CA ARG A 64 17.51 4.15 8.97
C ARG A 64 18.98 3.83 8.72
N VAL A 65 19.77 4.85 8.38
CA VAL A 65 21.22 4.72 8.23
C VAL A 65 21.84 4.11 9.48
N GLY A 66 22.71 3.11 9.28
CA GLY A 66 23.44 2.42 10.34
C GLY A 66 22.67 1.31 11.04
N THR A 67 21.36 1.16 10.80
CA THR A 67 20.58 0.01 11.31
C THR A 67 20.88 -1.23 10.49
N GLU A 68 20.95 -2.40 11.15
CA GLU A 68 21.00 -3.68 10.46
C GLU A 68 19.74 -3.89 9.62
N TYR A 69 19.96 -4.14 8.33
CA TYR A 69 18.95 -4.43 7.35
C TYR A 69 18.88 -5.93 7.11
N ALA A 70 17.67 -6.46 7.14
CA ALA A 70 17.37 -7.81 6.70
C ALA A 70 15.99 -7.84 6.02
N ASP A 71 15.99 -8.14 4.73
CA ASP A 71 14.79 -8.39 3.96
C ASP A 71 15.09 -9.47 2.90
N SER A 72 14.06 -10.04 2.32
CA SER A 72 14.21 -11.04 1.26
C SER A 72 13.19 -10.81 0.18
N VAL A 73 13.62 -11.00 -1.06
CA VAL A 73 12.70 -11.09 -2.20
C VAL A 73 12.41 -12.55 -2.51
N ALA A 74 11.13 -12.85 -2.71
CA ALA A 74 10.72 -14.13 -3.26
C ALA A 74 10.31 -13.90 -4.72
N PHE A 75 10.72 -14.82 -5.60
CA PHE A 75 10.18 -14.88 -6.96
C PHE A 75 9.10 -15.95 -6.96
N ALA A 76 7.97 -15.67 -7.63
CA ALA A 76 6.96 -16.70 -7.87
C ALA A 76 7.65 -17.93 -8.46
N ALA A 77 7.30 -19.12 -7.96
CA ALA A 77 7.93 -20.37 -8.37
C ALA A 77 7.91 -20.46 -9.91
N LEU A 78 9.10 -20.40 -10.51
CA LEU A 78 9.27 -20.42 -11.95
C LEU A 78 8.61 -21.68 -12.51
N PRO A 79 7.80 -21.60 -13.58
CA PRO A 79 7.19 -22.78 -14.18
C PRO A 79 8.28 -23.71 -14.75
N GLY A 80 8.64 -24.75 -13.99
CA GLY A 80 9.65 -25.72 -14.38
C GLY A 80 9.83 -26.85 -13.37
N THR A 81 9.89 -28.09 -13.84
CA THR A 81 10.07 -29.32 -13.05
C THR A 81 11.50 -29.54 -12.53
N VAL A 82 12.39 -28.55 -12.68
CA VAL A 82 13.82 -28.70 -12.38
C VAL A 82 14.12 -28.04 -11.04
N ALA A 83 14.28 -28.84 -9.98
CA ALA A 83 14.65 -28.41 -8.63
C ALA A 83 16.11 -27.91 -8.53
N THR A 84 16.45 -26.84 -9.25
CA THR A 84 17.71 -26.11 -9.11
C THR A 84 17.44 -24.79 -8.39
N ALA A 85 18.33 -24.39 -7.47
CA ALA A 85 18.18 -23.13 -6.75
C ALA A 85 18.26 -21.93 -7.73
N PRO A 86 17.41 -20.91 -7.55
CA PRO A 86 17.51 -19.69 -8.35
C PRO A 86 18.83 -18.95 -8.06
N VAL A 87 19.33 -18.24 -9.07
CA VAL A 87 20.43 -17.28 -8.95
C VAL A 87 19.87 -15.88 -9.09
N PHE A 88 20.40 -14.95 -8.31
CA PHE A 88 19.94 -13.57 -8.21
C PHE A 88 21.05 -12.60 -8.60
N GLY A 89 20.67 -11.44 -9.14
CA GLY A 89 21.57 -10.33 -9.40
C GLY A 89 20.84 -9.01 -9.54
N VAL A 90 21.62 -7.93 -9.69
CA VAL A 90 21.09 -6.59 -10.01
C VAL A 90 21.13 -6.43 -11.53
N LEU A 91 19.99 -6.08 -12.11
CA LEU A 91 19.81 -5.82 -13.55
C LEU A 91 20.03 -4.34 -13.87
N ASP A 92 19.44 -3.46 -13.08
CA ASP A 92 19.49 -2.00 -13.25
C ASP A 92 19.43 -1.27 -11.89
N GLY A 93 19.94 -0.04 -11.85
CA GLY A 93 20.08 0.74 -10.62
C GLY A 93 21.21 0.26 -9.71
N ALA A 94 21.21 0.74 -8.47
CA ALA A 94 22.20 0.38 -7.46
C ALA A 94 21.53 0.10 -6.12
N LEU A 95 22.05 -0.91 -5.39
CA LEU A 95 21.71 -1.12 -3.99
C LEU A 95 22.25 0.05 -3.15
N PRO A 96 21.63 0.36 -1.99
CA PRO A 96 22.21 1.33 -1.07
C PRO A 96 23.62 0.93 -0.62
N ASP A 97 24.50 1.93 -0.43
CA ASP A 97 25.85 1.70 0.07
C ASP A 97 25.82 1.01 1.44
N GLY A 98 26.36 -0.21 1.51
CA GLY A 98 26.36 -1.04 2.71
C GLY A 98 25.31 -2.16 2.71
N ILE A 99 24.45 -2.23 1.69
CA ILE A 99 23.54 -3.35 1.44
C ILE A 99 24.12 -4.28 0.38
N VAL A 100 24.01 -5.58 0.63
CA VAL A 100 24.43 -6.65 -0.29
C VAL A 100 23.26 -7.59 -0.61
N LEU A 101 23.24 -8.08 -1.84
CA LEU A 101 22.35 -9.14 -2.29
C LEU A 101 23.09 -10.48 -2.24
N ASP A 102 22.53 -11.45 -1.52
CA ASP A 102 22.95 -12.85 -1.62
C ASP A 102 22.45 -13.44 -2.95
N ALA A 103 23.39 -13.72 -3.85
CA ALA A 103 23.12 -14.24 -5.19
C ALA A 103 22.48 -15.63 -5.21
N THR A 104 22.37 -16.33 -4.08
CA THR A 104 21.80 -17.68 -3.98
C THR A 104 20.47 -17.73 -3.24
N THR A 105 20.22 -16.78 -2.35
CA THR A 105 18.98 -16.76 -1.53
C THR A 105 18.05 -15.61 -1.87
N GLY A 106 18.54 -14.57 -2.56
CA GLY A 106 17.78 -13.34 -2.76
C GLY A 106 17.66 -12.48 -1.50
N ALA A 107 18.38 -12.84 -0.43
CA ALA A 107 18.41 -12.05 0.79
C ALA A 107 19.18 -10.74 0.58
N LEU A 108 18.58 -9.65 1.03
CA LEU A 108 19.22 -8.34 1.13
C LEU A 108 19.61 -8.11 2.59
N SER A 109 20.89 -7.83 2.83
CA SER A 109 21.41 -7.64 4.19
C SER A 109 22.51 -6.60 4.26
N GLY A 110 22.79 -6.10 5.45
CA GLY A 110 23.89 -5.17 5.71
C GLY A 110 23.45 -3.98 6.56
N ALA A 111 24.13 -2.85 6.45
CA ALA A 111 23.75 -1.62 7.14
C ALA A 111 23.98 -0.44 6.19
N PRO A 112 22.92 0.26 5.76
CA PRO A 112 23.06 1.31 4.77
C PRO A 112 23.74 2.54 5.40
N THR A 113 24.53 3.25 4.60
CA THR A 113 25.38 4.36 5.10
C THR A 113 24.94 5.75 4.62
N VAL A 114 24.07 5.81 3.61
CA VAL A 114 23.63 7.05 2.97
C VAL A 114 22.10 7.06 2.89
N PRO A 115 21.42 8.13 3.35
CA PRO A 115 19.98 8.26 3.16
C PRO A 115 19.63 8.45 1.68
N GLY A 116 18.51 7.89 1.25
CA GLY A 116 18.03 8.00 -0.12
C GLY A 116 16.86 7.06 -0.42
N ASP A 117 16.13 7.34 -1.49
CA ASP A 117 15.26 6.36 -2.13
C ASP A 117 16.03 5.65 -3.23
N TYR A 118 16.15 4.33 -3.11
CA TYR A 118 16.90 3.49 -4.02
C TYR A 118 15.92 2.67 -4.86
N GLY A 119 15.77 3.04 -6.13
CA GLY A 119 15.11 2.23 -7.14
C GLY A 119 16.13 1.34 -7.85
N PHE A 120 15.91 0.04 -7.85
CA PHE A 120 16.74 -0.92 -8.56
C PHE A 120 15.91 -2.10 -9.04
N THR A 121 16.37 -2.75 -10.11
CA THR A 121 15.73 -3.95 -10.65
C THR A 121 16.60 -5.14 -10.33
N LEU A 122 16.08 -6.09 -9.57
CA LEU A 122 16.69 -7.40 -9.38
C LEU A 122 16.28 -8.31 -10.55
N TRP A 123 17.10 -9.31 -10.82
CA TRP A 123 16.70 -10.43 -11.66
C TRP A 123 16.88 -11.74 -10.90
N ALA A 124 16.03 -12.72 -11.20
CA ALA A 124 16.25 -14.11 -10.82
C ALA A 124 16.16 -15.03 -12.04
N ARG A 125 16.94 -16.11 -11.99
CA ARG A 125 16.94 -17.16 -13.02
C ARG A 125 17.15 -18.53 -12.41
N GLN A 126 16.41 -19.51 -12.91
CA GLN A 126 16.58 -20.91 -12.53
C GLN A 126 17.03 -21.72 -13.74
N SER A 127 18.30 -22.15 -13.74
CA SER A 127 18.90 -22.84 -14.90
C SER A 127 18.74 -22.01 -16.20
N ASP A 128 18.26 -22.63 -17.28
CA ASP A 128 18.08 -22.02 -18.62
C ASP A 128 16.68 -21.40 -18.80
N THR A 129 15.99 -21.03 -17.72
CA THR A 129 14.73 -20.26 -17.81
C THR A 129 15.00 -18.81 -18.19
N GLU A 130 13.96 -18.13 -18.66
CA GLU A 130 14.00 -16.69 -18.90
C GLU A 130 14.27 -15.90 -17.62
N LEU A 131 15.09 -14.85 -17.71
CA LEU A 131 15.32 -13.88 -16.64
C LEU A 131 14.01 -13.23 -16.22
N GLN A 132 13.71 -13.27 -14.92
CA GLN A 132 12.55 -12.56 -14.37
C GLN A 132 13.00 -11.27 -13.70
N PRO A 133 12.61 -10.08 -14.20
CA PRO A 133 12.86 -8.82 -13.54
C PRO A 133 11.95 -8.63 -12.33
N LEU A 134 12.45 -7.98 -11.28
CA LEU A 134 11.71 -7.54 -10.11
C LEU A 134 12.17 -6.13 -9.75
N ARG A 135 11.29 -5.14 -9.94
CA ARG A 135 11.56 -3.75 -9.58
C ARG A 135 11.37 -3.57 -8.09
N CYS A 136 12.36 -2.99 -7.44
CA CYS A 136 12.36 -2.76 -6.00
C CYS A 136 12.52 -1.27 -5.72
N SER A 137 11.88 -0.83 -4.63
CA SER A 137 12.15 0.46 -4.00
C SER A 137 12.51 0.24 -2.54
N LEU A 138 13.65 0.79 -2.11
CA LEU A 138 14.12 0.76 -0.73
C LEU A 138 14.39 2.19 -0.26
N ALA A 139 13.66 2.62 0.77
CA ALA A 139 13.85 3.92 1.40
C ALA A 139 14.81 3.80 2.60
N VAL A 140 15.94 4.51 2.52
CA VAL A 140 16.90 4.68 3.62
C VAL A 140 16.73 6.07 4.22
N PHE A 141 16.26 6.16 5.46
CA PHE A 141 16.10 7.41 6.19
C PHE A 141 17.39 7.85 6.90
N ALA A 142 17.55 9.16 7.07
CA ALA A 142 18.50 9.70 8.05
C ALA A 142 18.25 9.05 9.42
N ALA A 143 19.31 8.90 10.22
CA ALA A 143 19.22 8.27 11.54
C ALA A 143 18.24 8.99 12.47
N ASP A 144 18.10 10.30 12.32
CA ASP A 144 17.14 11.12 13.05
C ASP A 144 15.80 11.33 12.31
N GLU A 145 15.67 10.79 11.09
CA GLU A 145 14.57 11.01 10.16
C GLU A 145 14.34 12.48 9.77
N SER A 146 15.39 13.31 9.74
CA SER A 146 15.31 14.71 9.28
C SER A 146 14.77 14.89 7.86
N ASP A 147 14.73 13.80 7.09
CA ASP A 147 14.18 13.75 5.73
C ASP A 147 12.64 13.75 5.70
N VAL A 148 11.98 13.46 6.82
CA VAL A 148 10.51 13.50 6.97
C VAL A 148 10.08 14.92 7.31
N ALA A 149 9.13 15.49 6.55
CA ALA A 149 8.69 16.86 6.76
C ALA A 149 7.79 16.98 8.00
N THR A 150 8.07 18.00 8.83
CA THR A 150 7.24 18.35 9.99
C THR A 150 7.09 19.89 10.09
N PRO A 151 5.88 20.46 9.88
CA PRO A 151 4.66 19.78 9.44
C PRO A 151 4.79 19.30 7.99
N PRO A 152 4.00 18.30 7.58
CA PRO A 152 3.99 17.84 6.20
C PRO A 152 3.48 18.94 5.23
N PRO A 153 3.82 18.85 3.93
CA PRO A 153 3.28 19.74 2.92
C PRO A 153 1.75 19.71 2.85
N ASP A 154 1.12 20.87 2.62
CA ASP A 154 -0.31 20.94 2.33
C ASP A 154 -0.57 20.56 0.86
N LEU A 155 -1.02 19.31 0.67
CA LEU A 155 -1.37 18.75 -0.62
C LEU A 155 -2.88 18.78 -0.90
N SER A 156 -3.68 19.44 -0.05
CA SER A 156 -5.14 19.52 -0.26
C SER A 156 -5.54 20.51 -1.36
N VAL A 157 -4.63 21.43 -1.71
CA VAL A 157 -4.84 22.49 -2.70
C VAL A 157 -4.25 22.14 -4.07
N PRO A 158 -4.72 22.78 -5.17
CA PRO A 158 -4.11 22.59 -6.48
C PRO A 158 -2.60 22.86 -6.49
N GLY A 159 -1.86 22.01 -7.19
CA GLY A 159 -0.41 22.04 -7.27
C GLY A 159 0.15 23.12 -8.21
N PRO A 160 1.49 23.14 -8.39
CA PRO A 160 2.20 24.20 -9.11
C PRO A 160 1.82 24.35 -10.58
N PHE A 161 1.20 23.33 -11.19
CA PHE A 161 0.75 23.34 -12.58
C PHE A 161 -0.76 23.62 -12.73
N ALA A 162 -1.42 24.13 -11.70
CA ALA A 162 -2.82 24.51 -11.77
C ALA A 162 -3.10 25.44 -12.97
N GLY A 163 -4.13 25.12 -13.74
CA GLY A 163 -4.49 25.85 -14.98
C GLY A 163 -3.66 25.50 -16.22
N GLN A 164 -2.71 24.55 -16.12
CA GLN A 164 -1.88 24.06 -17.24
C GLN A 164 -2.16 22.59 -17.59
N VAL A 165 -3.30 22.05 -17.14
CA VAL A 165 -3.72 20.67 -17.37
C VAL A 165 -4.33 20.53 -18.76
N THR A 166 -3.89 19.52 -19.50
CA THR A 166 -4.51 19.12 -20.77
C THR A 166 -5.44 17.93 -20.53
N VAL A 167 -6.65 17.97 -21.09
CA VAL A 167 -7.58 16.82 -21.08
C VAL A 167 -7.56 16.18 -22.45
N VAL A 168 -7.39 14.86 -22.46
CA VAL A 168 -7.32 14.03 -23.68
C VAL A 168 -8.36 12.92 -23.56
N ASP A 169 -9.16 12.74 -24.60
CA ASP A 169 -10.16 11.67 -24.70
C ASP A 169 -9.71 10.68 -25.78
N GLU A 170 -9.60 9.40 -25.43
CA GLU A 170 -9.06 8.35 -26.28
C GLU A 170 -9.88 7.07 -26.13
N ALA A 171 -9.60 6.08 -26.99
CA ALA A 171 -10.21 4.76 -26.90
C ALA A 171 -9.22 3.67 -27.27
N ALA A 172 -9.34 2.52 -26.60
CA ALA A 172 -8.53 1.33 -26.83
C ALA A 172 -9.42 0.15 -27.20
N ALA A 173 -8.98 -0.63 -28.19
CA ALA A 173 -9.53 -1.95 -28.48
C ALA A 173 -8.60 -3.00 -27.89
N PHE A 174 -9.15 -3.99 -27.18
CA PHE A 174 -8.36 -4.97 -26.47
C PHE A 174 -9.04 -6.34 -26.42
N VAL A 175 -8.27 -7.37 -26.11
CA VAL A 175 -8.78 -8.70 -25.76
C VAL A 175 -8.68 -8.82 -24.25
N SER A 176 -9.82 -8.99 -23.58
CA SER A 176 -9.89 -9.05 -22.13
C SER A 176 -9.01 -10.17 -21.59
N SER A 177 -8.15 -9.82 -20.64
CA SER A 177 -7.29 -10.75 -19.90
C SER A 177 -8.08 -11.70 -18.99
N PHE A 178 -9.38 -11.45 -18.80
CA PHE A 178 -10.25 -12.26 -17.94
C PHE A 178 -10.94 -13.38 -18.71
N ASP A 179 -11.64 -13.06 -19.79
CA ASP A 179 -12.50 -13.99 -20.54
C ASP A 179 -12.08 -14.21 -22.00
N GLY A 180 -11.04 -13.50 -22.47
CA GLY A 180 -10.53 -13.60 -23.83
C GLY A 180 -11.44 -13.00 -24.90
N VAL A 181 -12.47 -12.24 -24.51
CA VAL A 181 -13.39 -11.57 -25.43
C VAL A 181 -12.82 -10.23 -25.88
N ALA A 182 -13.07 -9.87 -27.14
CA ALA A 182 -12.65 -8.57 -27.68
C ALA A 182 -13.63 -7.46 -27.25
N TYR A 183 -13.09 -6.40 -26.67
CA TYR A 183 -13.81 -5.23 -26.20
C TYR A 183 -13.21 -3.93 -26.75
N SER A 184 -13.94 -2.84 -26.53
CA SER A 184 -13.42 -1.48 -26.69
C SER A 184 -13.77 -0.70 -25.43
N THR A 185 -12.88 0.17 -24.99
CA THR A 185 -13.10 1.09 -23.87
C THR A 185 -12.72 2.49 -24.29
N ALA A 186 -13.41 3.49 -23.75
CA ALA A 186 -13.01 4.88 -23.80
C ALA A 186 -12.30 5.26 -22.50
N TYR A 187 -11.38 6.21 -22.55
CA TYR A 187 -10.79 6.77 -21.34
C TYR A 187 -10.51 8.26 -21.50
N ARG A 188 -10.53 8.96 -20.37
CA ARG A 188 -10.19 10.39 -20.29
C ARG A 188 -8.94 10.55 -19.45
N ALA A 189 -7.93 11.20 -20.00
CA ALA A 189 -6.69 11.52 -19.34
C ALA A 189 -6.60 13.01 -19.00
N TRP A 190 -6.23 13.33 -17.77
CA TRP A 190 -5.80 14.64 -17.32
C TRP A 190 -4.28 14.60 -17.21
N VAL A 191 -3.62 15.35 -18.09
CA VAL A 191 -2.17 15.27 -18.31
C VAL A 191 -1.52 16.60 -17.86
N PRO A 192 -0.46 16.55 -17.03
CA PRO A 192 0.29 17.74 -16.63
C PRO A 192 0.98 18.40 -17.84
N PRO A 193 1.53 19.62 -17.74
CA PRO A 193 2.23 20.27 -18.85
C PRO A 193 3.53 19.53 -19.24
N GLU A 194 4.04 19.79 -20.44
CA GLU A 194 5.23 19.10 -21.00
C GLU A 194 6.46 19.11 -20.10
N VAL A 195 6.66 20.16 -19.29
CA VAL A 195 7.78 20.26 -18.33
C VAL A 195 7.76 19.20 -17.23
N ALA A 196 6.60 18.60 -16.97
CA ALA A 196 6.39 17.57 -15.97
C ALA A 196 6.18 16.17 -16.59
N ARG A 197 6.54 15.98 -17.87
CA ARG A 197 6.40 14.71 -18.60
C ARG A 197 7.77 14.05 -18.85
N PRO A 198 7.84 12.71 -18.99
CA PRO A 198 6.74 11.76 -18.81
C PRO A 198 6.28 11.71 -17.34
N ALA A 199 4.96 11.70 -17.12
CA ALA A 199 4.38 11.85 -15.79
C ALA A 199 4.04 10.49 -15.15
N PRO A 200 4.21 10.30 -13.83
CA PRO A 200 3.59 9.17 -13.14
C PRO A 200 2.08 9.17 -13.39
N VAL A 201 1.47 7.98 -13.48
CA VAL A 201 0.09 7.85 -13.93
C VAL A 201 -0.74 7.01 -12.99
N LEU A 202 -1.92 7.51 -12.59
CA LEU A 202 -2.96 6.76 -11.92
C LEU A 202 -4.05 6.41 -12.93
N VAL A 203 -4.22 5.12 -13.23
CA VAL A 203 -5.34 4.60 -14.03
C VAL A 203 -6.46 4.18 -13.08
N TRP A 204 -7.65 4.74 -13.28
CA TRP A 204 -8.74 4.77 -12.32
C TRP A 204 -10.02 4.17 -12.89
N HIS A 205 -10.62 3.24 -12.15
CA HIS A 205 -11.91 2.67 -12.49
C HIS A 205 -13.05 3.35 -11.72
N HIS A 206 -14.12 3.70 -12.42
CA HIS A 206 -15.33 4.28 -11.81
C HIS A 206 -16.11 3.28 -10.96
N GLY A 207 -16.98 3.80 -10.08
CA GLY A 207 -17.97 3.02 -9.34
C GLY A 207 -19.22 2.70 -10.17
N ARG A 208 -20.05 1.77 -9.72
CA ARG A 208 -21.17 1.19 -10.49
C ARG A 208 -22.25 2.17 -10.93
N THR A 209 -22.51 3.21 -10.13
CA THR A 209 -23.64 4.14 -10.33
C THR A 209 -23.25 5.42 -11.06
N VAL A 210 -21.96 5.56 -11.41
CA VAL A 210 -21.36 6.79 -11.93
C VAL A 210 -20.57 6.51 -13.20
N GLY A 211 -20.45 7.50 -14.07
CA GLY A 211 -19.62 7.40 -15.28
C GLY A 211 -18.15 7.72 -14.98
N PHE A 212 -17.26 7.34 -15.89
CA PHE A 212 -15.83 7.66 -15.80
C PHE A 212 -15.54 9.17 -15.78
N GLU A 213 -16.47 10.02 -16.22
CA GLU A 213 -16.32 11.48 -16.21
C GLU A 213 -16.52 12.13 -14.83
N GLU A 214 -17.02 11.39 -13.84
CA GLU A 214 -17.33 11.88 -12.49
C GLU A 214 -16.11 12.05 -11.56
N TYR A 215 -14.89 11.99 -12.11
CA TYR A 215 -13.62 12.12 -11.36
C TYR A 215 -12.75 13.27 -11.88
N GLY A 216 -13.37 14.27 -12.52
CA GLY A 216 -12.66 15.38 -13.11
C GLY A 216 -11.96 16.27 -12.10
N ALA A 217 -12.52 16.47 -10.90
CA ALA A 217 -11.86 17.24 -9.87
C ALA A 217 -10.57 16.55 -9.37
N LEU A 218 -10.61 15.23 -9.17
CA LEU A 218 -9.43 14.43 -8.82
C LEU A 218 -8.38 14.50 -9.94
N GLY A 219 -8.80 14.30 -11.19
CA GLY A 219 -7.89 14.37 -12.34
C GLY A 219 -7.23 15.74 -12.51
N GLN A 220 -7.98 16.82 -12.35
CA GLN A 220 -7.42 18.19 -12.38
C GLN A 220 -6.44 18.43 -11.23
N HIS A 221 -6.76 17.96 -10.03
CA HIS A 221 -5.89 18.11 -8.86
C HIS A 221 -4.57 17.35 -9.06
N LEU A 222 -4.61 16.06 -9.39
CA LEU A 222 -3.41 15.25 -9.57
C LEU A 222 -2.52 15.79 -10.71
N ALA A 223 -3.12 16.17 -11.84
CA ALA A 223 -2.37 16.75 -12.96
C ALA A 223 -1.75 18.10 -12.61
N SER A 224 -2.38 18.89 -11.73
CA SER A 224 -1.76 20.12 -11.21
C SER A 224 -0.52 19.87 -10.34
N TRP A 225 -0.38 18.66 -9.79
CA TRP A 225 0.80 18.19 -9.03
C TRP A 225 1.80 17.40 -9.87
N GLY A 226 1.63 17.35 -11.19
CA GLY A 226 2.55 16.63 -12.08
C GLY A 226 2.26 15.14 -12.20
N ILE A 227 1.07 14.68 -11.77
CA ILE A 227 0.63 13.29 -11.85
C ILE A 227 -0.46 13.18 -12.90
N ALA A 228 -0.27 12.35 -13.93
CA ALA A 228 -1.33 12.05 -14.87
C ALA A 228 -2.44 11.20 -14.21
N PHE A 229 -3.69 11.49 -14.54
CA PHE A 229 -4.84 10.71 -14.09
C PHE A 229 -5.64 10.24 -15.30
N VAL A 230 -5.98 8.96 -15.36
CA VAL A 230 -6.72 8.36 -16.48
C VAL A 230 -7.94 7.65 -15.93
N SER A 231 -9.13 8.15 -16.23
CA SER A 231 -10.39 7.51 -15.85
C SER A 231 -10.88 6.61 -16.99
N VAL A 232 -11.22 5.37 -16.68
CA VAL A 232 -11.58 4.32 -17.64
C VAL A 232 -13.09 4.14 -17.69
N GLU A 233 -13.70 4.06 -18.88
CA GLU A 233 -15.10 3.69 -19.05
C GLU A 233 -15.26 2.16 -19.16
N ASP A 234 -16.26 1.64 -18.46
CA ASP A 234 -16.63 0.24 -18.54
C ASP A 234 -18.15 0.07 -18.67
N ASP A 235 -18.59 -0.23 -19.90
CA ASP A 235 -19.99 -0.46 -20.24
C ASP A 235 -20.43 -1.92 -20.06
N VAL A 236 -19.53 -2.80 -19.61
CA VAL A 236 -19.74 -4.23 -19.48
C VAL A 236 -19.87 -4.64 -18.02
N SER A 237 -18.91 -4.24 -17.19
CA SER A 237 -18.71 -4.77 -15.85
C SER A 237 -19.69 -4.24 -14.82
N PHE A 238 -20.28 -3.06 -15.04
CA PHE A 238 -21.16 -2.42 -14.05
C PHE A 238 -22.42 -1.76 -14.62
N ARG A 239 -22.77 -2.03 -15.89
CA ARG A 239 -24.00 -1.54 -16.55
C ARG A 239 -24.88 -2.70 -17.00
N ALA A 240 -26.20 -2.51 -17.04
CA ALA A 240 -27.07 -3.48 -17.73
C ALA A 240 -26.96 -3.33 -19.26
N SER A 241 -27.44 -4.35 -19.97
CA SER A 241 -27.45 -4.44 -21.44
C SER A 241 -28.20 -3.30 -22.18
N SER A 242 -28.82 -2.36 -21.45
CA SER A 242 -29.48 -1.17 -21.99
C SER A 242 -28.59 0.08 -22.02
N GLY A 243 -27.37 0.03 -21.47
CA GLY A 243 -26.44 1.17 -21.39
C GLY A 243 -26.79 2.23 -20.33
N VAL A 244 -27.85 2.00 -19.55
CA VAL A 244 -28.28 2.85 -18.42
C VAL A 244 -27.83 2.18 -17.12
N PRO A 245 -27.39 2.94 -16.09
CA PRO A 245 -27.20 2.38 -14.75
C PRO A 245 -28.47 1.63 -14.32
N ASP A 246 -28.36 0.33 -14.10
CA ASP A 246 -29.51 -0.52 -13.78
C ASP A 246 -29.68 -0.59 -12.26
N PRO A 247 -30.76 -0.04 -11.70
CA PRO A 247 -31.02 -0.11 -10.28
C PRO A 247 -31.27 -1.55 -9.78
N ASN A 248 -31.43 -2.53 -10.68
CA ASN A 248 -31.57 -3.95 -10.37
C ASN A 248 -30.32 -4.77 -10.74
N TYR A 249 -29.19 -4.14 -11.10
CA TYR A 249 -27.96 -4.85 -11.48
C TYR A 249 -27.56 -5.92 -10.44
N ASP A 250 -27.70 -5.59 -9.15
CA ASP A 250 -27.46 -6.47 -8.00
C ASP A 250 -28.44 -7.65 -7.86
N GLN A 251 -29.51 -7.68 -8.65
CA GLN A 251 -30.54 -8.71 -8.60
C GLN A 251 -30.53 -9.62 -9.84
N VAL A 252 -30.00 -9.14 -10.98
CA VAL A 252 -30.07 -9.86 -12.27
C VAL A 252 -28.70 -10.16 -12.88
N VAL A 253 -27.65 -9.44 -12.51
CA VAL A 253 -26.27 -9.64 -13.01
C VAL A 253 -25.26 -9.54 -11.86
N ILE A 254 -25.61 -10.19 -10.74
CA ILE A 254 -24.80 -10.25 -9.50
C ILE A 254 -23.41 -10.87 -9.76
N GLU A 255 -23.26 -11.56 -10.88
CA GLU A 255 -22.16 -12.44 -11.21
C GLU A 255 -21.01 -11.75 -11.97
N ALA A 256 -21.25 -10.56 -12.56
CA ALA A 256 -20.27 -9.89 -13.41
C ALA A 256 -19.57 -8.71 -12.71
N GLY A 257 -18.30 -8.52 -13.02
CA GLY A 257 -17.75 -7.16 -13.09
C GLY A 257 -16.37 -6.92 -12.50
N ILE A 258 -16.00 -7.52 -11.37
CA ILE A 258 -14.75 -7.13 -10.70
C ILE A 258 -13.50 -7.53 -11.52
N GLU A 259 -13.41 -8.79 -11.92
CA GLU A 259 -12.31 -9.29 -12.78
C GLU A 259 -12.38 -8.75 -14.21
N SER A 260 -13.60 -8.50 -14.69
CA SER A 260 -13.83 -7.86 -15.99
C SER A 260 -13.31 -6.42 -15.96
N GLY A 261 -13.70 -5.61 -14.98
CA GLY A 261 -13.22 -4.23 -14.82
C GLY A 261 -11.72 -4.15 -14.53
N ALA A 262 -11.14 -5.17 -13.90
CA ALA A 262 -9.68 -5.30 -13.80
C ALA A 262 -9.03 -5.44 -15.19
N ALA A 263 -9.65 -6.18 -16.11
CA ALA A 263 -9.15 -6.30 -17.49
C ALA A 263 -9.24 -4.98 -18.25
N PHE A 264 -10.23 -4.12 -17.94
CA PHE A 264 -10.32 -2.77 -18.51
C PHE A 264 -9.19 -1.86 -17.99
N LEU A 265 -8.90 -1.88 -16.68
CA LEU A 265 -7.75 -1.16 -16.10
C LEU A 265 -6.43 -1.59 -16.75
N GLU A 266 -6.20 -2.90 -16.84
CA GLU A 266 -5.00 -3.48 -17.45
C GLU A 266 -4.88 -3.11 -18.93
N ALA A 267 -5.97 -3.18 -19.69
CA ALA A 267 -5.98 -2.84 -21.10
C ALA A 267 -5.67 -1.37 -21.38
N VAL A 268 -6.19 -0.45 -20.56
CA VAL A 268 -5.86 0.97 -20.69
C VAL A 268 -4.38 1.21 -20.34
N ALA A 269 -3.86 0.57 -19.30
CA ALA A 269 -2.43 0.68 -18.98
C ALA A 269 -1.53 0.16 -20.11
N ASP A 270 -1.87 -0.97 -20.73
CA ASP A 270 -1.14 -1.53 -21.86
C ASP A 270 -1.22 -0.63 -23.12
N ASP A 271 -2.38 -0.02 -23.39
CA ASP A 271 -2.56 0.95 -24.50
C ASP A 271 -1.71 2.21 -24.28
N LEU A 272 -1.75 2.78 -23.06
CA LEU A 272 -0.94 3.94 -22.69
C LEU A 272 0.55 3.63 -22.85
N ASP A 273 0.98 2.44 -22.43
CA ASP A 273 2.37 2.03 -22.52
C ASP A 273 2.85 1.91 -23.98
N ALA A 274 2.05 1.26 -24.82
CA ALA A 274 2.36 1.09 -26.23
C ALA A 274 2.41 2.43 -26.98
N ARG A 275 1.42 3.31 -26.73
CA ARG A 275 1.28 4.58 -27.44
C ARG A 275 2.28 5.63 -26.97
N THR A 276 2.59 5.68 -25.68
CA THR A 276 3.53 6.69 -25.17
C THR A 276 4.96 6.46 -25.63
N GLN A 277 5.32 5.22 -25.96
CA GLN A 277 6.62 4.86 -26.53
C GLN A 277 6.68 5.02 -28.06
N ASN A 278 5.54 5.26 -28.72
CA ASN A 278 5.45 5.27 -30.17
C ASN A 278 5.66 6.68 -30.76
N VAL A 279 6.71 6.83 -31.56
CA VAL A 279 7.07 8.11 -32.18
C VAL A 279 5.97 8.59 -33.14
N GLY A 280 5.46 9.80 -32.92
CA GLY A 280 4.39 10.42 -33.69
C GLY A 280 2.98 10.10 -33.22
N ASP A 281 2.81 9.28 -32.17
CA ASP A 281 1.50 9.09 -31.52
C ASP A 281 1.09 10.35 -30.74
N PRO A 282 -0.20 10.71 -30.69
CA PRO A 282 -0.69 11.79 -29.84
C PRO A 282 -0.29 11.68 -28.36
N LEU A 283 -0.02 10.47 -27.84
CA LEU A 283 0.36 10.23 -26.45
C LEU A 283 1.88 10.07 -26.25
N GLU A 284 2.70 10.27 -27.29
CA GLU A 284 4.16 10.13 -27.24
C GLU A 284 4.74 10.92 -26.06
N GLY A 285 5.52 10.22 -25.21
CA GLY A 285 6.25 10.81 -24.09
C GLY A 285 5.41 11.40 -22.97
N MET A 286 4.10 11.18 -22.94
CA MET A 286 3.21 11.73 -21.91
C MET A 286 3.31 11.02 -20.56
N PHE A 287 3.51 9.70 -20.55
CA PHE A 287 3.33 8.87 -19.35
C PHE A 287 4.58 8.06 -19.01
N ASP A 288 4.92 8.00 -17.72
CA ASP A 288 5.97 7.16 -17.14
C ASP A 288 5.31 5.93 -16.51
N LEU A 289 5.17 4.87 -17.29
CA LEU A 289 4.51 3.63 -16.84
C LEU A 289 5.44 2.78 -15.94
N ASP A 290 6.69 3.19 -15.69
CA ASP A 290 7.47 2.66 -14.55
C ASP A 290 6.97 3.21 -13.20
N LYS A 291 6.14 4.26 -13.26
CA LYS A 291 5.41 4.86 -12.15
C LYS A 291 3.89 4.81 -12.41
N LEU A 292 3.42 3.65 -12.88
CA LEU A 292 1.99 3.33 -13.02
C LEU A 292 1.38 2.97 -11.67
N PHE A 293 0.22 3.51 -11.37
CA PHE A 293 -0.63 3.15 -10.24
C PHE A 293 -2.01 2.76 -10.76
N PHE A 294 -2.65 1.82 -10.07
CA PHE A 294 -4.07 1.53 -10.29
C PHE A 294 -4.92 2.04 -9.16
N GLY A 295 -6.16 2.38 -9.44
CA GLY A 295 -7.11 2.66 -8.39
C GLY A 295 -8.54 2.61 -8.87
N GLY A 296 -9.45 2.87 -7.95
CA GLY A 296 -10.85 3.00 -8.28
C GLY A 296 -11.73 3.26 -7.08
N HIS A 297 -12.96 3.64 -7.39
CA HIS A 297 -14.01 3.93 -6.41
C HIS A 297 -15.03 2.81 -6.36
N GLU A 298 -15.49 2.43 -5.16
CA GLU A 298 -16.53 1.41 -4.98
C GLU A 298 -16.13 0.09 -5.67
N ARG A 299 -16.92 -0.43 -6.62
CA ARG A 299 -16.55 -1.64 -7.37
C ARG A 299 -15.33 -1.44 -8.25
N GLY A 300 -15.06 -0.21 -8.71
CA GLY A 300 -13.82 0.12 -9.38
C GLY A 300 -12.60 -0.09 -8.49
N GLY A 301 -12.72 0.16 -7.19
CA GLY A 301 -11.69 -0.17 -6.20
C GLY A 301 -11.53 -1.68 -6.03
N GLY A 302 -12.62 -2.44 -6.09
CA GLY A 302 -12.58 -3.90 -6.19
C GLY A 302 -11.88 -4.39 -7.47
N SER A 303 -12.12 -3.73 -8.61
CA SER A 303 -11.42 -4.04 -9.87
C SER A 303 -9.93 -3.73 -9.78
N ALA A 304 -9.53 -2.64 -9.11
CA ALA A 304 -8.13 -2.39 -8.81
C ALA A 304 -7.54 -3.49 -7.90
N GLN A 305 -8.34 -4.04 -6.97
CA GLN A 305 -7.91 -5.17 -6.15
C GLN A 305 -7.77 -6.45 -6.99
N ALA A 306 -8.67 -6.69 -7.93
CA ALA A 306 -8.54 -7.81 -8.86
C ALA A 306 -7.31 -7.67 -9.74
N ALA A 307 -7.03 -6.48 -10.28
CA ALA A 307 -5.80 -6.21 -11.01
C ALA A 307 -4.56 -6.42 -10.12
N HIS A 308 -4.61 -6.07 -8.84
CA HIS A 308 -3.53 -6.33 -7.88
C HIS A 308 -3.25 -7.83 -7.72
N THR A 309 -4.29 -8.65 -7.57
CA THR A 309 -4.15 -10.11 -7.35
C THR A 309 -3.86 -10.89 -8.63
N ARG A 310 -4.44 -10.45 -9.76
CA ARG A 310 -4.50 -11.23 -11.00
C ARG A 310 -3.43 -10.85 -12.00
N TRP A 311 -3.06 -9.56 -12.08
CA TRP A 311 -2.16 -9.10 -13.13
C TRP A 311 -0.83 -9.81 -12.94
N ARG A 312 -0.58 -10.82 -13.79
CA ARG A 312 0.41 -11.90 -13.57
C ARG A 312 1.84 -11.42 -13.33
N GLU A 313 2.10 -10.16 -13.61
CA GLU A 313 3.40 -9.52 -13.49
C GLU A 313 3.38 -8.30 -12.56
N ASN A 314 2.26 -7.99 -11.87
CA ASN A 314 2.11 -6.91 -10.89
C ASN A 314 2.93 -5.64 -11.25
N LYS A 315 2.76 -5.13 -12.48
CA LYS A 315 3.61 -4.05 -13.00
C LYS A 315 3.24 -2.67 -12.42
N ALA A 316 2.20 -2.58 -11.59
CA ALA A 316 1.84 -1.33 -10.96
C ALA A 316 2.73 -1.10 -9.75
N ARG A 317 3.16 0.14 -9.58
CA ARG A 317 3.96 0.63 -8.47
C ARG A 317 3.16 0.75 -7.18
N GLY A 318 1.84 0.82 -7.26
CA GLY A 318 0.97 0.86 -6.08
C GLY A 318 -0.51 0.98 -6.44
N TYR A 319 -1.36 0.93 -5.43
CA TYR A 319 -2.80 0.85 -5.58
C TYR A 319 -3.55 1.84 -4.68
N VAL A 320 -4.61 2.46 -5.21
CA VAL A 320 -5.49 3.38 -4.47
C VAL A 320 -6.92 2.86 -4.45
N TYR A 321 -7.46 2.62 -3.26
CA TYR A 321 -8.76 2.01 -3.04
C TYR A 321 -9.70 3.02 -2.38
N ALA A 322 -10.60 3.65 -3.14
CA ALA A 322 -11.55 4.62 -2.58
C ALA A 322 -12.90 3.99 -2.27
N SER A 323 -13.24 3.84 -0.98
CA SER A 323 -14.45 3.12 -0.53
C SER A 323 -14.63 1.81 -1.29
N ALA A 324 -13.55 1.04 -1.42
CA ALA A 324 -13.49 -0.08 -2.37
C ALA A 324 -14.33 -1.27 -1.92
N LEU A 325 -15.05 -1.88 -2.86
CA LEU A 325 -15.85 -3.09 -2.65
C LEU A 325 -15.35 -4.24 -3.53
N ASP A 326 -14.81 -5.30 -2.92
CA ASP A 326 -14.41 -6.52 -3.63
C ASP A 326 -15.38 -7.67 -3.32
N LEU A 327 -16.32 -7.88 -4.24
CA LEU A 327 -17.34 -8.89 -4.08
C LEU A 327 -16.87 -10.30 -4.45
N ARG A 328 -15.65 -10.50 -4.97
CA ARG A 328 -15.18 -11.86 -5.35
C ARG A 328 -15.23 -12.87 -4.21
N PHE A 329 -15.23 -12.41 -2.96
CA PHE A 329 -15.29 -13.24 -1.74
C PHE A 329 -16.69 -13.32 -1.11
N SER A 330 -17.69 -12.68 -1.74
CA SER A 330 -19.07 -12.65 -1.25
C SER A 330 -19.86 -13.88 -1.72
N THR A 331 -20.71 -14.43 -0.85
CA THR A 331 -21.69 -15.47 -1.24
C THR A 331 -22.73 -14.97 -2.24
N PHE A 332 -22.92 -13.64 -2.31
CA PHE A 332 -23.99 -13.05 -3.10
C PHE A 332 -23.64 -12.97 -4.59
N THR A 333 -22.35 -12.99 -4.95
CA THR A 333 -21.83 -12.83 -6.31
C THR A 333 -21.05 -14.10 -6.72
N ILE A 334 -21.63 -14.93 -7.60
CA ILE A 334 -20.99 -16.15 -8.16
C ILE A 334 -20.61 -15.84 -9.61
N PRO A 335 -19.43 -16.15 -10.17
CA PRO A 335 -19.17 -15.84 -11.59
C PRO A 335 -20.04 -16.67 -12.57
N PRO A 336 -20.49 -16.11 -13.73
CA PRO A 336 -21.31 -16.84 -14.68
C PRO A 336 -20.51 -17.97 -15.31
N GLY A 337 -21.04 -19.20 -15.22
CA GLY A 337 -20.41 -20.37 -15.82
C GLY A 337 -19.30 -21.02 -15.00
N ASP A 338 -19.14 -20.65 -13.72
CA ASP A 338 -18.21 -21.33 -12.82
C ASP A 338 -18.66 -22.79 -12.57
N PRO A 339 -17.87 -23.81 -12.97
CA PRO A 339 -18.21 -25.22 -12.75
C PRO A 339 -18.26 -25.62 -11.27
N ARG A 340 -17.83 -24.76 -10.34
CA ARG A 340 -17.83 -24.99 -8.88
C ARG A 340 -19.18 -24.69 -8.24
N GLY A 341 -20.08 -23.96 -8.90
CA GLY A 341 -21.48 -23.73 -8.52
C GLY A 341 -21.78 -23.14 -7.12
N THR A 342 -20.75 -22.91 -6.29
CA THR A 342 -20.84 -22.52 -4.87
C THR A 342 -19.53 -21.94 -4.29
N ALA A 343 -18.41 -21.94 -5.03
CA ALA A 343 -17.11 -21.61 -4.46
C ALA A 343 -16.76 -20.13 -4.65
N MET A 344 -16.65 -19.41 -3.53
CA MET A 344 -16.00 -18.10 -3.48
C MET A 344 -14.57 -18.19 -4.03
N TYR A 345 -14.03 -17.06 -4.52
CA TYR A 345 -12.60 -16.98 -4.75
C TYR A 345 -11.86 -17.32 -3.45
N PRO A 346 -10.78 -18.11 -3.50
CA PRO A 346 -9.93 -18.28 -2.34
C PRO A 346 -9.42 -16.90 -1.96
N ILE A 347 -9.48 -16.57 -0.67
CA ILE A 347 -8.88 -15.35 -0.20
C ILE A 347 -7.36 -15.54 -0.28
N GLU A 348 -6.71 -14.70 -1.08
CA GLU A 348 -5.26 -14.58 -1.07
C GLU A 348 -4.80 -13.99 0.27
N THR A 349 -4.02 -14.78 1.02
CA THR A 349 -3.33 -14.37 2.25
C THR A 349 -1.95 -13.77 1.98
N ASP A 350 -1.39 -14.04 0.79
CA ASP A 350 -0.07 -13.57 0.35
C ASP A 350 -0.22 -12.59 -0.82
N LEU A 351 -0.68 -11.36 -0.53
CA LEU A 351 -0.68 -10.31 -1.55
C LEU A 351 0.77 -9.88 -1.88
N PRO A 352 1.02 -9.37 -3.09
CA PRO A 352 2.30 -8.71 -3.39
C PRO A 352 2.56 -7.56 -2.41
N ARG A 353 3.83 -7.30 -2.06
CA ARG A 353 4.20 -6.16 -1.18
C ARG A 353 4.19 -4.82 -1.92
N SER A 354 3.21 -4.63 -2.80
CA SER A 354 2.97 -3.37 -3.46
C SER A 354 2.39 -2.36 -2.47
N PRO A 355 2.87 -1.11 -2.51
CA PRO A 355 2.28 -0.02 -1.75
C PRO A 355 0.78 0.13 -1.99
N SER A 356 0.03 0.40 -0.93
CA SER A 356 -1.43 0.58 -1.00
C SER A 356 -1.88 1.82 -0.22
N LEU A 357 -2.85 2.54 -0.77
CA LEU A 357 -3.61 3.59 -0.09
C LEU A 357 -5.08 3.18 -0.08
N VAL A 358 -5.67 3.07 1.11
CA VAL A 358 -7.07 2.69 1.29
C VAL A 358 -7.82 3.86 1.91
N PHE A 359 -8.94 4.24 1.32
CA PHE A 359 -9.88 5.20 1.88
C PHE A 359 -11.17 4.51 2.32
N SER A 360 -11.65 4.87 3.50
CA SER A 360 -13.00 4.60 3.97
C SER A 360 -13.76 5.92 4.14
N ALA A 361 -14.98 5.99 3.63
CA ALA A 361 -15.95 7.00 4.02
C ALA A 361 -16.79 6.45 5.18
N GLU A 362 -16.83 7.15 6.31
CA GLU A 362 -17.47 6.65 7.53
C GLU A 362 -18.96 6.32 7.35
N LEU A 363 -19.68 7.14 6.59
CA LEU A 363 -21.13 7.06 6.40
C LEU A 363 -21.51 6.44 5.06
N ASP A 364 -20.60 5.67 4.47
CA ASP A 364 -20.90 4.92 3.26
C ASP A 364 -22.06 3.94 3.53
N PHE A 365 -23.18 4.14 2.83
CA PHE A 365 -24.39 3.34 3.05
C PHE A 365 -24.39 2.07 2.18
N ASP A 366 -23.61 2.06 1.09
CA ASP A 366 -23.46 0.89 0.23
C ASP A 366 -22.58 -0.17 0.89
N MET A 367 -21.67 0.30 1.75
CA MET A 367 -20.74 -0.52 2.50
C MET A 367 -20.84 -0.17 3.97
N PHE A 368 -21.51 -1.02 4.77
CA PHE A 368 -21.44 -0.89 6.22
C PHE A 368 -19.96 -0.87 6.64
N PHE A 369 -19.49 0.26 7.14
CA PHE A 369 -18.19 0.33 7.80
C PHE A 369 -18.15 -0.81 8.86
N PRO A 370 -17.04 -1.58 8.98
CA PRO A 370 -15.68 -1.33 8.47
C PRO A 370 -15.28 -2.16 7.23
N VAL A 371 -16.18 -2.47 6.28
CA VAL A 371 -15.83 -3.39 5.18
C VAL A 371 -14.59 -2.98 4.35
N PRO A 372 -14.29 -1.70 4.07
CA PRO A 372 -13.05 -1.34 3.37
C PRO A 372 -11.77 -1.48 4.24
N ASP A 373 -11.88 -1.51 5.56
CA ASP A 373 -10.73 -1.60 6.47
C ASP A 373 -10.03 -2.95 6.35
N GLN A 374 -10.78 -4.02 6.02
CA GLN A 374 -10.20 -5.34 5.79
C GLN A 374 -9.12 -5.32 4.69
N PHE A 375 -9.19 -4.37 3.75
CA PHE A 375 -8.19 -4.27 2.70
C PHE A 375 -6.85 -3.85 3.29
N ALA A 376 -6.81 -3.11 4.39
CA ALA A 376 -5.58 -2.73 5.09
C ALA A 376 -4.95 -3.94 5.78
N ASP A 377 -5.76 -4.72 6.50
CA ASP A 377 -5.29 -5.89 7.28
C ASP A 377 -4.76 -7.02 6.40
N ARG A 378 -5.20 -7.07 5.14
CA ARG A 378 -4.75 -8.07 4.16
C ARG A 378 -3.48 -7.67 3.43
N ARG A 379 -2.94 -6.47 3.63
CA ARG A 379 -1.73 -6.02 2.90
C ARG A 379 -0.47 -6.53 3.57
N THR A 380 0.42 -7.05 2.73
CA THR A 380 1.78 -7.44 3.10
C THR A 380 2.79 -6.33 2.82
N GLY A 381 2.40 -5.34 2.01
CA GLY A 381 3.21 -4.19 1.63
C GLY A 381 2.96 -2.94 2.47
N PRO A 382 3.78 -1.89 2.29
CA PRO A 382 3.56 -0.61 2.95
C PRO A 382 2.18 -0.06 2.63
N THR A 383 1.40 0.28 3.66
CA THR A 383 -0.02 0.60 3.47
C THR A 383 -0.42 1.79 4.29
N SER A 384 -1.08 2.76 3.68
CA SER A 384 -1.77 3.85 4.38
C SER A 384 -3.26 3.62 4.31
N PHE A 385 -3.94 3.79 5.43
CA PHE A 385 -5.36 3.66 5.60
C PHE A 385 -5.91 4.99 6.12
N VAL A 386 -6.88 5.55 5.41
CA VAL A 386 -7.42 6.89 5.65
C VAL A 386 -8.92 6.79 5.79
N THR A 387 -9.44 7.06 6.99
CA THR A 387 -10.89 7.17 7.20
C THR A 387 -11.29 8.64 7.17
N ILE A 388 -12.24 8.99 6.31
CA ILE A 388 -12.82 10.33 6.22
C ILE A 388 -14.10 10.35 7.06
N TYR A 389 -14.05 11.08 8.16
CA TYR A 389 -15.12 11.21 9.14
C TYR A 389 -16.26 12.07 8.60
N GLY A 390 -17.49 11.62 8.79
CA GLY A 390 -18.71 12.22 8.24
C GLY A 390 -18.84 12.14 6.72
N GLY A 391 -17.88 11.52 6.03
CA GLY A 391 -17.86 11.36 4.58
C GLY A 391 -18.78 10.24 4.11
N VAL A 392 -19.22 10.31 2.86
CA VAL A 392 -20.09 9.30 2.21
C VAL A 392 -19.48 8.82 0.90
N GLY A 393 -19.89 7.64 0.41
CA GLY A 393 -19.36 7.06 -0.82
C GLY A 393 -19.54 7.98 -2.04
N SER A 394 -20.73 8.57 -2.23
CA SER A 394 -20.97 9.43 -3.41
C SER A 394 -20.12 10.70 -3.46
N TYR A 395 -19.53 11.12 -2.33
CA TYR A 395 -18.66 12.30 -2.26
C TYR A 395 -17.23 12.01 -2.74
N MET A 396 -16.88 10.76 -3.05
CA MET A 396 -15.66 10.42 -3.79
C MET A 396 -15.71 10.87 -5.25
N THR A 397 -16.89 11.27 -5.76
CA THR A 397 -17.10 11.71 -7.14
C THR A 397 -17.38 13.21 -7.21
N ASP A 398 -17.51 13.77 -8.41
CA ASP A 398 -17.74 15.21 -8.61
C ASP A 398 -19.17 15.64 -8.25
N ALA A 399 -20.20 14.85 -8.61
CA ALA A 399 -21.60 15.29 -8.49
C ALA A 399 -22.61 14.23 -8.03
N ALA A 400 -22.26 12.94 -7.98
CA ALA A 400 -23.19 11.88 -7.57
C ALA A 400 -23.72 12.10 -6.15
N ALA A 401 -25.00 11.82 -5.89
CA ALA A 401 -25.65 12.21 -4.63
C ALA A 401 -26.52 11.13 -3.98
N TYR A 402 -26.27 9.85 -4.29
CA TYR A 402 -27.12 8.73 -3.87
C TYR A 402 -27.15 8.51 -2.34
N ASP A 403 -26.10 8.89 -1.62
CA ASP A 403 -26.01 8.84 -0.14
C ASP A 403 -25.72 10.23 0.49
N ALA A 404 -25.71 11.29 -0.34
CA ALA A 404 -25.45 12.67 0.10
C ALA A 404 -26.31 13.17 1.27
N PRO A 405 -27.59 12.78 1.43
CA PRO A 405 -28.38 13.18 2.60
C PRO A 405 -27.85 12.69 3.95
N ASN A 406 -27.00 11.65 3.95
CA ASN A 406 -26.34 11.13 5.15
C ASN A 406 -25.01 11.83 5.44
N ALA A 407 -24.46 12.60 4.49
CA ALA A 407 -23.16 13.23 4.63
C ALA A 407 -23.18 14.33 5.69
N LEU A 408 -22.08 14.40 6.45
CA LEU A 408 -21.95 15.34 7.55
C LEU A 408 -20.78 16.30 7.40
N ILE A 409 -19.90 16.03 6.45
CA ILE A 409 -18.96 17.01 5.90
C ILE A 409 -19.41 17.44 4.50
N THR A 410 -18.85 18.53 3.99
CA THR A 410 -19.10 18.95 2.61
C THR A 410 -18.30 18.09 1.62
N ARG A 411 -18.78 17.95 0.38
CA ARG A 411 -18.01 17.29 -0.70
C ARG A 411 -16.63 17.89 -0.89
N ALA A 412 -16.52 19.22 -0.82
CA ALA A 412 -15.23 19.91 -0.95
C ALA A 412 -14.24 19.52 0.17
N ALA A 413 -14.72 19.33 1.40
CA ALA A 413 -13.90 18.85 2.51
C ALA A 413 -13.46 17.39 2.31
N GLN A 414 -14.37 16.52 1.87
CA GLN A 414 -14.02 15.13 1.54
C GLN A 414 -13.00 15.04 0.39
N HIS A 415 -13.20 15.84 -0.67
CA HIS A 415 -12.26 15.96 -1.79
C HIS A 415 -10.90 16.44 -1.33
N ALA A 416 -10.82 17.42 -0.43
CA ALA A 416 -9.55 17.91 0.09
C ALA A 416 -8.72 16.78 0.72
N HIS A 417 -9.34 15.87 1.48
CA HIS A 417 -8.67 14.71 2.08
C HIS A 417 -8.32 13.65 1.05
N LEU A 418 -9.25 13.29 0.15
CA LEU A 418 -8.99 12.35 -0.95
C LEU A 418 -7.81 12.81 -1.80
N PHE A 419 -7.77 14.09 -2.15
CA PHE A 419 -6.75 14.69 -3.00
C PHE A 419 -5.40 14.75 -2.30
N ARG A 420 -5.37 15.23 -1.05
CA ARG A 420 -4.16 15.32 -0.22
C ARG A 420 -3.45 13.98 -0.12
N TYR A 421 -4.17 12.93 0.29
CA TYR A 421 -3.57 11.61 0.53
C TYR A 421 -3.23 10.86 -0.77
N THR A 422 -4.03 11.01 -1.82
CA THR A 422 -3.73 10.40 -3.13
C THR A 422 -2.46 11.02 -3.74
N THR A 423 -2.35 12.35 -3.71
CA THR A 423 -1.15 13.08 -4.15
C THR A 423 0.06 12.65 -3.32
N ALA A 424 -0.08 12.60 -2.00
CA ALA A 424 1.00 12.23 -1.09
C ALA A 424 1.53 10.82 -1.38
N PHE A 425 0.62 9.85 -1.51
CA PHE A 425 0.95 8.46 -1.78
C PHE A 425 1.71 8.29 -3.10
N ILE A 426 1.22 8.88 -4.18
CA ILE A 426 1.87 8.76 -5.49
C ILE A 426 3.25 9.43 -5.46
N GLN A 427 3.38 10.65 -4.93
CA GLN A 427 4.66 11.34 -4.85
C GLN A 427 5.66 10.58 -3.97
N ARG A 428 5.21 10.03 -2.83
CA ARG A 428 6.05 9.22 -1.94
C ARG A 428 6.67 8.03 -2.67
N TRP A 429 5.86 7.30 -3.42
CA TRP A 429 6.31 6.12 -4.17
C TRP A 429 7.01 6.46 -5.49
N CYS A 430 6.98 7.74 -5.88
CA CYS A 430 7.84 8.32 -6.92
C CYS A 430 9.16 8.88 -6.37
N GLY A 431 9.43 8.77 -5.07
CA GLY A 431 10.72 9.09 -4.44
C GLY A 431 10.71 10.26 -3.45
N ASP A 432 9.54 10.76 -3.04
CA ASP A 432 9.44 11.84 -2.04
C ASP A 432 9.21 11.30 -0.62
N ARG A 433 10.29 10.91 0.06
CA ARG A 433 10.27 10.44 1.46
C ARG A 433 9.78 11.47 2.48
N SER A 434 9.70 12.75 2.12
CA SER A 434 9.27 13.78 3.07
C SER A 434 7.81 13.62 3.50
N LEU A 435 7.04 12.86 2.72
CA LEU A 435 5.61 12.62 2.91
C LEU A 435 5.29 11.50 3.89
N ASP A 436 6.28 10.80 4.43
CA ASP A 436 6.05 9.71 5.40
C ASP A 436 5.36 10.18 6.67
N GLY A 437 5.58 11.42 7.10
CA GLY A 437 4.89 11.99 8.26
C GLY A 437 3.39 12.19 8.03
N LEU A 438 2.97 12.33 6.77
CA LEU A 438 1.55 12.39 6.41
C LEU A 438 0.94 10.99 6.25
N LEU A 439 1.66 10.08 5.60
CA LEU A 439 1.15 8.75 5.23
C LEU A 439 1.21 7.72 6.36
N TYR A 440 2.17 7.90 7.28
CA TYR A 440 2.53 6.95 8.32
C TYR A 440 2.90 7.67 9.63
N GLY A 441 2.44 8.91 9.81
CA GLY A 441 2.71 9.72 10.99
C GLY A 441 1.43 10.25 11.62
N ASP A 442 1.59 11.17 12.56
CA ASP A 442 0.53 11.74 13.39
C ASP A 442 0.00 13.09 12.86
N ALA A 443 0.22 13.38 11.57
CA ALA A 443 -0.09 14.68 10.97
C ALA A 443 -1.55 15.14 11.16
N ASP A 444 -2.48 14.19 11.28
CA ASP A 444 -3.92 14.44 11.47
C ASP A 444 -4.43 13.90 12.83
N ALA A 445 -3.55 13.69 13.82
CA ALA A 445 -3.97 13.30 15.16
C ALA A 445 -4.96 14.32 15.75
N GLY A 446 -6.06 13.83 16.34
CA GLY A 446 -7.15 14.65 16.89
C GLY A 446 -8.06 15.33 15.86
N SER A 447 -7.89 15.08 14.56
CA SER A 447 -8.72 15.68 13.51
C SER A 447 -10.17 15.18 13.55
N GLU A 448 -11.13 16.11 13.51
CA GLU A 448 -12.57 15.81 13.46
C GLU A 448 -13.04 15.27 12.10
N GLN A 449 -12.22 15.33 11.05
CA GLN A 449 -12.64 15.02 9.68
C GLN A 449 -11.88 13.87 9.01
N VAL A 450 -10.72 13.49 9.53
CA VAL A 450 -9.90 12.43 8.94
C VAL A 450 -9.03 11.77 9.99
N GLY A 451 -8.90 10.45 9.92
CA GLY A 451 -7.89 9.70 10.64
C GLY A 451 -7.05 8.91 9.64
N ALA A 452 -5.74 8.97 9.80
CA ALA A 452 -4.81 8.18 9.02
C ALA A 452 -4.00 7.27 9.92
N PHE A 453 -3.73 6.06 9.43
CA PHE A 453 -2.83 5.11 10.05
C PHE A 453 -2.16 4.31 8.95
N GLY A 454 -1.02 3.69 9.22
CA GLY A 454 -0.44 2.83 8.22
C GLY A 454 0.68 1.92 8.68
N TRP A 455 0.91 0.91 7.87
CA TRP A 455 2.06 0.03 7.92
C TRP A 455 3.21 0.66 7.14
N ARG A 456 4.10 1.42 7.82
CA ARG A 456 5.30 2.00 7.18
C ARG A 456 6.31 0.93 6.72
N ASN A 457 6.20 -0.27 7.30
CA ASN A 457 7.04 -1.44 7.02
C ASN A 457 8.55 -1.14 7.19
N MET A 458 8.94 -0.68 8.38
CA MET A 458 10.34 -0.46 8.76
C MET A 458 10.99 -1.78 9.22
N VAL A 459 12.29 -1.97 8.97
CA VAL A 459 13.04 -3.10 9.57
C VAL A 459 13.15 -2.96 11.09
N GLU A 460 13.15 -1.73 11.60
CA GLU A 460 13.20 -1.41 13.02
C GLU A 460 11.89 -1.66 13.74
N ARG A 461 10.77 -1.84 13.02
CA ARG A 461 9.46 -2.06 13.64
C ARG A 461 9.49 -3.30 14.52
N ILE A 462 9.03 -3.15 15.76
CA ILE A 462 8.72 -4.29 16.63
C ILE A 462 7.21 -4.42 16.66
N LEU A 463 6.69 -5.40 15.92
CA LEU A 463 5.29 -5.81 16.06
C LEU A 463 5.17 -6.61 17.35
N VAL A 464 4.44 -6.05 18.31
CA VAL A 464 4.19 -6.70 19.60
C VAL A 464 3.05 -7.67 19.45
N ASP A 465 1.97 -7.23 18.80
CA ASP A 465 0.77 -8.03 18.58
C ASP A 465 -0.03 -7.51 17.39
N ASP A 466 -0.57 -8.41 16.59
CA ASP A 466 -1.56 -8.13 15.54
C ASP A 466 -2.88 -8.85 15.81
N PHE A 467 -2.99 -9.59 16.93
CA PHE A 467 -4.18 -10.36 17.31
C PHE A 467 -4.74 -11.26 16.21
N GLN A 468 -3.93 -11.61 15.21
CA GLN A 468 -4.34 -12.46 14.08
C GLN A 468 -4.04 -13.94 14.33
N ASP A 469 -3.60 -14.30 15.53
CA ASP A 469 -3.25 -15.66 15.89
C ASP A 469 -4.41 -16.42 16.59
N ASP A 470 -4.15 -17.70 16.87
CA ASP A 470 -5.11 -18.60 17.52
C ASP A 470 -4.92 -18.69 19.04
N ASP A 471 -3.97 -17.95 19.62
CA ASP A 471 -3.64 -17.96 21.05
C ASP A 471 -3.84 -16.58 21.69
N PRO A 472 -5.07 -16.27 22.14
CA PRO A 472 -5.38 -14.98 22.75
C PRO A 472 -4.71 -14.77 24.11
N SER A 473 -3.92 -15.73 24.62
CA SER A 473 -3.23 -15.63 25.91
C SER A 473 -1.82 -15.05 25.80
N THR A 474 -1.26 -15.01 24.60
CA THR A 474 0.11 -14.54 24.34
C THR A 474 0.13 -13.49 23.23
N ASN A 475 1.19 -12.69 23.21
CA ASN A 475 1.52 -11.81 22.10
C ASN A 475 2.50 -12.49 21.14
N LEU A 476 2.84 -11.82 20.03
CA LEU A 476 3.79 -12.33 19.03
C LEU A 476 5.24 -12.43 19.52
N LEU A 477 5.55 -11.86 20.70
CA LEU A 477 6.82 -12.07 21.40
C LEU A 477 6.82 -13.36 22.25
N GLY A 478 5.70 -14.09 22.29
CA GLY A 478 5.51 -15.30 23.09
C GLY A 478 5.30 -15.04 24.58
N LEU A 479 4.94 -13.81 24.94
CA LEU A 479 4.74 -13.37 26.32
C LEU A 479 3.26 -13.11 26.62
N PRO A 480 2.83 -13.16 27.90
CA PRO A 480 1.40 -13.09 28.22
C PRO A 480 0.74 -11.76 27.88
N ASN A 481 -0.47 -11.85 27.33
CA ASN A 481 -1.45 -10.77 27.36
C ASN A 481 -2.42 -11.03 28.52
N THR A 482 -2.71 -10.03 29.35
CA THR A 482 -3.67 -10.15 30.46
C THR A 482 -4.64 -8.97 30.50
N LEU A 483 -5.78 -9.16 31.15
CA LEU A 483 -6.79 -8.12 31.34
C LEU A 483 -7.25 -8.14 32.80
N SER A 484 -7.30 -6.97 33.44
CA SER A 484 -7.86 -6.79 34.79
C SER A 484 -9.32 -6.33 34.70
N ALA A 485 -10.15 -6.77 35.67
CA ALA A 485 -11.48 -6.24 35.97
C ALA A 485 -12.52 -6.15 34.81
N ALA A 486 -12.24 -6.75 33.66
CA ALA A 486 -13.11 -6.80 32.48
C ALA A 486 -12.99 -8.16 31.78
N SER A 487 -13.74 -8.35 30.70
CA SER A 487 -13.61 -9.53 29.84
C SER A 487 -13.13 -9.14 28.44
N ARG A 488 -12.42 -10.05 27.77
CA ARG A 488 -12.01 -9.88 26.37
C ARG A 488 -12.32 -11.10 25.51
N ASN A 489 -12.38 -10.89 24.21
CA ASN A 489 -12.37 -11.91 23.18
C ASN A 489 -11.51 -11.46 21.99
N GLU A 490 -10.93 -12.40 21.25
CA GLU A 490 -10.34 -12.12 19.94
C GLU A 490 -11.31 -12.57 18.85
N GLU A 491 -11.86 -11.60 18.13
CA GLU A 491 -12.86 -11.83 17.10
C GLU A 491 -12.79 -10.77 16.01
N SER A 492 -13.35 -11.08 14.84
CA SER A 492 -13.47 -10.08 13.78
C SER A 492 -14.51 -9.03 14.16
N VAL A 493 -14.18 -7.74 14.03
CA VAL A 493 -15.17 -6.65 14.13
C VAL A 493 -15.91 -6.41 12.81
N TYR A 494 -15.46 -7.06 11.73
CA TYR A 494 -16.10 -6.95 10.42
C TYR A 494 -17.37 -7.80 10.36
N PRO A 495 -18.42 -7.30 9.66
CA PRO A 495 -19.66 -8.06 9.50
C PRO A 495 -19.40 -9.37 8.74
N MET A 496 -20.23 -10.38 9.01
CA MET A 496 -20.20 -11.65 8.29
C MET A 496 -20.71 -11.45 6.85
N LEU A 497 -19.84 -10.99 5.96
CA LEU A 497 -20.15 -10.82 4.54
C LEU A 497 -19.39 -11.90 3.75
N GLY A 498 -20.10 -12.86 3.19
CA GLY A 498 -19.48 -13.99 2.47
C GLY A 498 -18.50 -14.80 3.32
N GLY A 499 -17.32 -15.08 2.78
CA GLY A 499 -16.28 -15.93 3.38
C GLY A 499 -15.34 -15.20 4.33
N PHE A 500 -15.58 -13.92 4.67
CA PHE A 500 -14.63 -13.13 5.47
C PHE A 500 -14.24 -13.73 6.84
N PRO A 501 -15.08 -14.50 7.56
CA PRO A 501 -14.62 -15.21 8.75
C PRO A 501 -13.46 -16.19 8.50
N SER A 502 -13.24 -16.63 7.25
CA SER A 502 -12.10 -17.46 6.86
C SER A 502 -10.80 -16.68 6.60
N LEU A 503 -10.84 -15.35 6.64
CA LEU A 503 -9.64 -14.50 6.56
C LEU A 503 -8.70 -14.72 7.74
N GLY A 504 -9.22 -15.25 8.86
CA GLY A 504 -8.49 -15.25 10.12
C GLY A 504 -8.40 -13.87 10.77
N ILE A 505 -8.96 -12.81 10.15
CA ILE A 505 -8.88 -11.47 10.71
C ILE A 505 -9.65 -11.38 12.02
N ARG A 506 -8.94 -11.03 13.08
CA ARG A 506 -9.37 -10.90 14.45
C ARG A 506 -8.81 -9.61 15.02
N HIS A 507 -9.44 -9.17 16.10
CA HIS A 507 -9.04 -7.97 16.83
C HIS A 507 -9.25 -8.28 18.30
N ASN A 508 -8.45 -7.66 19.16
CA ASN A 508 -8.69 -7.78 20.58
C ASN A 508 -9.87 -6.88 20.98
N VAL A 509 -10.96 -7.50 21.44
CA VAL A 509 -12.20 -6.83 21.85
C VAL A 509 -12.34 -6.91 23.36
N VAL A 510 -12.27 -5.76 24.03
CA VAL A 510 -12.47 -5.60 25.48
C VAL A 510 -13.90 -5.14 25.74
N PHE A 511 -14.58 -5.80 26.68
CA PHE A 511 -15.93 -5.49 27.12
C PHE A 511 -15.87 -4.81 28.50
N LEU A 512 -16.27 -3.53 28.55
CA LEU A 512 -16.19 -2.68 29.73
C LEU A 512 -17.60 -2.34 30.23
N SER A 513 -17.88 -2.58 31.51
CA SER A 513 -19.05 -2.02 32.20
C SER A 513 -18.81 -0.56 32.59
N GLY A 514 -19.87 0.21 32.87
CA GLY A 514 -19.72 1.62 33.26
C GLY A 514 -19.02 1.84 34.59
N THR A 515 -18.75 0.79 35.37
CA THR A 515 -17.99 0.88 36.62
C THR A 515 -16.61 0.23 36.55
N ASP A 516 -16.24 -0.32 35.40
CA ASP A 516 -14.97 -1.02 35.25
C ASP A 516 -13.85 0.01 35.06
N ALA A 517 -12.77 -0.16 35.80
CA ALA A 517 -11.46 0.35 35.42
C ALA A 517 -10.63 -0.88 35.02
N ALA A 518 -10.17 -0.94 33.78
CA ALA A 518 -9.55 -2.12 33.21
C ALA A 518 -8.19 -1.80 32.61
N ASP A 519 -7.23 -2.67 32.87
CA ASP A 519 -5.89 -2.58 32.30
C ASP A 519 -5.72 -3.77 31.37
N TYR A 520 -5.59 -3.50 30.07
CA TYR A 520 -5.08 -4.48 29.14
C TYR A 520 -3.55 -4.42 29.15
N MET A 521 -2.91 -5.52 29.52
CA MET A 521 -1.49 -5.60 29.81
C MET A 521 -0.81 -6.58 28.87
N THR A 522 0.23 -6.10 28.17
CA THR A 522 1.06 -6.89 27.27
C THR A 522 2.48 -6.94 27.82
N GLU A 523 2.91 -8.12 28.25
CA GLU A 523 4.26 -8.34 28.76
C GLU A 523 5.29 -8.30 27.61
N LEU A 524 6.36 -7.53 27.78
CA LEU A 524 7.39 -7.29 26.77
C LEU A 524 8.75 -7.90 27.16
N GLY A 525 8.95 -8.23 28.44
CA GLY A 525 10.11 -9.01 28.89
C GLY A 525 11.45 -8.26 28.87
N GLY A 526 11.43 -6.93 29.02
CA GLY A 526 12.63 -6.10 29.01
C GLY A 526 13.06 -5.74 27.58
N LEU A 527 12.10 -5.29 26.79
CA LEU A 527 12.28 -4.96 25.38
C LEU A 527 12.96 -3.59 25.22
N ASP A 528 14.05 -3.57 24.43
CA ASP A 528 14.70 -2.32 24.05
C ASP A 528 13.95 -1.64 22.90
N VAL A 529 13.23 -0.57 23.24
CA VAL A 529 12.50 0.28 22.29
C VAL A 529 13.17 1.64 22.10
N SER A 530 14.36 1.86 22.68
CA SER A 530 15.04 3.16 22.69
C SER A 530 15.43 3.69 21.30
N ALA A 531 15.55 2.80 20.32
CA ALA A 531 15.82 3.12 18.92
C ALA A 531 14.55 3.43 18.09
N ARG A 532 13.36 3.33 18.69
CA ARG A 532 12.06 3.62 18.06
C ARG A 532 11.65 5.05 18.39
N ARG A 533 10.74 5.59 17.60
CA ARG A 533 10.20 6.95 17.70
C ARG A 533 8.82 6.98 18.33
N LYS A 534 8.01 5.95 18.13
CA LYS A 534 6.62 5.94 18.60
C LYS A 534 6.12 4.55 18.99
N LEU A 535 5.13 4.55 19.87
CA LEU A 535 4.16 3.47 20.05
C LEU A 535 2.99 3.72 19.09
N ALA A 536 2.58 2.71 18.34
CA ALA A 536 1.45 2.79 17.41
C ALA A 536 0.49 1.60 17.58
N PHE A 537 -0.81 1.86 17.42
CA PHE A 537 -1.87 0.86 17.38
C PHE A 537 -3.13 1.47 16.76
N ARG A 538 -4.11 0.66 16.38
CA ARG A 538 -5.46 1.14 16.03
C ARG A 538 -6.41 0.86 17.16
N ILE A 539 -7.35 1.77 17.42
CA ILE A 539 -8.40 1.59 18.40
C ILE A 539 -9.75 2.05 17.83
N GLY A 540 -10.80 1.34 18.18
CA GLY A 540 -12.17 1.71 17.87
C GLY A 540 -13.11 1.25 18.97
N GLN A 541 -14.38 1.60 18.83
CA GLN A 541 -15.42 1.18 19.76
C GLN A 541 -16.72 0.91 19.02
N THR A 542 -17.62 0.15 19.62
CA THR A 542 -18.99 -0.02 19.09
C THR A 542 -19.95 0.85 19.88
N THR A 543 -20.97 1.44 19.26
CA THR A 543 -22.12 2.19 19.86
C THR A 543 -22.12 3.72 19.70
N ASP A 544 -23.27 4.34 20.01
CA ASP A 544 -23.67 5.75 19.78
C ASP A 544 -22.93 6.83 20.61
N PHE A 545 -21.78 6.54 21.23
CA PHE A 545 -21.22 7.41 22.29
C PHE A 545 -19.75 7.81 22.12
N GLY A 546 -19.07 7.40 21.05
CA GLY A 546 -17.65 7.71 20.85
C GLY A 546 -16.77 7.24 22.00
N PHE A 547 -15.74 8.01 22.35
CA PHE A 547 -14.88 7.75 23.51
C PHE A 547 -15.20 8.65 24.73
N ASP A 548 -16.25 9.48 24.67
CA ASP A 548 -16.59 10.48 25.70
C ASP A 548 -16.93 9.89 27.09
N TRP A 549 -17.03 8.57 27.18
CA TRP A 549 -17.36 7.81 28.39
C TRP A 549 -16.16 7.10 29.03
N VAL A 550 -15.00 7.11 28.38
CA VAL A 550 -13.80 6.39 28.82
C VAL A 550 -12.54 7.20 28.56
N THR A 551 -11.76 7.43 29.61
CA THR A 551 -10.39 7.92 29.45
C THR A 551 -9.49 6.74 29.08
N VAL A 552 -8.72 6.90 28.01
CA VAL A 552 -7.78 5.90 27.50
C VAL A 552 -6.35 6.41 27.72
N THR A 553 -5.55 5.64 28.44
CA THR A 553 -4.15 5.96 28.72
C THR A 553 -3.25 4.84 28.24
N ALA A 554 -2.22 5.20 27.47
CA ALA A 554 -1.11 4.29 27.19
C ALA A 554 -0.08 4.44 28.31
N ARG A 555 0.32 3.33 28.93
CA ARG A 555 1.35 3.31 29.97
C ARG A 555 2.46 2.34 29.59
N LEU A 556 3.69 2.80 29.73
CA LEU A 556 4.88 1.95 29.65
C LEU A 556 5.44 1.74 31.05
N VAL A 557 5.87 0.50 31.33
CA VAL A 557 6.51 0.11 32.59
C VAL A 557 7.88 -0.48 32.28
N ASP A 558 8.93 0.02 32.91
CA ASP A 558 10.30 -0.49 32.75
C ASP A 558 10.61 -1.68 33.68
N GLY A 559 11.74 -2.34 33.46
CA GLY A 559 12.17 -3.53 34.20
C GLY A 559 12.46 -3.31 35.69
N VAL A 560 12.57 -2.05 36.14
CA VAL A 560 12.68 -1.71 37.56
C VAL A 560 11.35 -1.29 38.19
N GLY A 561 10.27 -1.28 37.41
CA GLY A 561 8.91 -0.96 37.83
C GLY A 561 8.58 0.53 37.81
N GLY A 562 9.41 1.37 37.19
CA GLY A 562 9.06 2.74 36.84
C GLY A 562 7.99 2.75 35.75
N SER A 563 7.06 3.70 35.80
CA SER A 563 5.99 3.82 34.79
C SER A 563 5.84 5.26 34.29
N ALA A 564 5.46 5.39 33.03
CA ALA A 564 5.09 6.66 32.42
C ALA A 564 3.77 6.50 31.67
N ASP A 565 2.91 7.51 31.82
CA ASP A 565 1.55 7.52 31.30
C ASP A 565 1.42 8.62 30.25
N VAL A 566 0.79 8.29 29.13
CA VAL A 566 0.36 9.25 28.12
C VAL A 566 -1.13 9.07 27.89
N ILE A 567 -1.89 10.13 28.14
CA ILE A 567 -3.33 10.13 27.88
C ILE A 567 -3.53 10.16 26.36
N VAL A 568 -4.11 9.08 25.84
CA VAL A 568 -4.49 8.95 24.44
C VAL A 568 -5.80 9.69 24.19
N TRP A 569 -6.72 9.65 25.16
CA TRP A 569 -7.97 10.38 25.13
C TRP A 569 -8.48 10.64 26.55
N ASP A 570 -8.83 11.89 26.85
CA ASP A 570 -9.43 12.31 28.10
C ASP A 570 -10.93 12.56 27.91
N ALA A 571 -11.77 11.68 28.47
CA ALA A 571 -13.22 11.81 28.39
C ALA A 571 -13.76 13.06 29.10
N MET A 572 -13.05 13.61 30.09
CA MET A 572 -13.51 14.77 30.85
C MET A 572 -13.20 16.09 30.14
N THR A 573 -12.08 16.17 29.44
CA THR A 573 -11.66 17.37 28.72
C THR A 573 -11.96 17.32 27.23
N GLN A 574 -12.30 16.13 26.70
CA GLN A 574 -12.50 15.87 25.27
C GLN A 574 -11.28 16.27 24.43
N VAL A 575 -10.09 15.99 24.97
CA VAL A 575 -8.80 16.29 24.32
C VAL A 575 -7.96 15.02 24.27
N GLY A 576 -7.32 14.80 23.13
CA GLY A 576 -6.39 13.69 22.94
C GLY A 576 -5.98 13.49 21.49
N ILE A 577 -5.44 12.31 21.23
CA ILE A 577 -5.10 11.80 19.89
C ILE A 577 -6.38 11.34 19.17
N LEU A 578 -7.34 10.79 19.92
CA LEU A 578 -8.64 10.43 19.39
C LEU A 578 -9.47 11.71 19.13
N PRO A 579 -10.33 11.72 18.10
CA PRO A 579 -11.19 12.87 17.81
C PRO A 579 -12.29 13.03 18.87
N ASP A 580 -12.77 14.26 19.06
CA ASP A 580 -13.97 14.53 19.85
C ASP A 580 -15.23 14.09 19.10
N TYR A 581 -16.14 13.45 19.83
CA TYR A 581 -17.32 12.78 19.32
C TYR A 581 -18.63 13.47 19.73
N ASP A 582 -18.58 14.72 20.22
CA ASP A 582 -19.70 15.49 20.79
C ASP A 582 -21.08 15.12 20.22
N VAL A 583 -21.91 14.55 21.10
CA VAL A 583 -23.33 14.17 20.90
C VAL A 583 -24.26 15.32 20.51
N ALA A 584 -23.81 16.59 20.59
CA ALA A 584 -24.54 17.73 20.04
C ALA A 584 -24.37 17.86 18.51
N SER A 585 -23.33 17.25 17.95
CA SER A 585 -23.16 17.09 16.51
C SER A 585 -24.09 15.97 16.03
N SER A 586 -24.75 16.15 14.88
CA SER A 586 -25.67 15.14 14.32
C SER A 586 -24.94 13.89 13.76
N LEU A 587 -23.72 13.62 14.24
CA LEU A 587 -22.77 12.61 13.77
C LEU A 587 -22.94 11.29 14.53
N ASN A 588 -24.08 10.64 14.32
CA ASN A 588 -24.41 9.36 14.97
C ASN A 588 -23.73 8.15 14.30
N THR A 589 -22.41 8.16 14.15
CA THR A 589 -21.63 6.95 13.81
C THR A 589 -20.28 7.00 14.48
N TYR A 590 -19.91 5.91 15.15
CA TYR A 590 -18.72 5.86 16.00
C TYR A 590 -17.98 4.52 15.92
N GLU A 591 -18.45 3.64 15.04
CA GLU A 591 -17.80 2.36 14.77
C GLU A 591 -16.69 2.67 13.77
N ARG A 592 -15.49 3.03 14.25
CA ARG A 592 -14.32 3.24 13.39
C ARG A 592 -13.00 2.96 14.07
N PHE A 593 -12.05 2.42 13.30
CA PHE A 593 -10.65 2.42 13.70
C PHE A 593 -10.08 3.83 13.59
N VAL A 594 -9.37 4.22 14.63
CA VAL A 594 -8.57 5.44 14.72
C VAL A 594 -7.13 5.01 14.96
N GLY A 595 -6.20 5.54 14.18
CA GLY A 595 -4.77 5.37 14.42
C GLY A 595 -4.36 6.14 15.67
N VAL A 596 -3.66 5.47 16.57
CA VAL A 596 -3.01 6.10 17.72
C VAL A 596 -1.52 6.02 17.51
N GLU A 597 -0.86 7.17 17.58
CA GLU A 597 0.59 7.28 17.52
C GLU A 597 1.07 8.13 18.70
N VAL A 598 1.81 7.51 19.62
CA VAL A 598 2.36 8.18 20.80
C VAL A 598 3.87 8.25 20.65
N ALA A 599 4.41 9.46 20.56
CA ALA A 599 5.86 9.66 20.54
C ALA A 599 6.51 9.09 21.81
N LEU A 600 7.60 8.33 21.66
CA LEU A 600 8.25 7.67 22.80
C LEU A 600 8.90 8.65 23.77
N ASP A 601 9.24 9.87 23.31
CA ASP A 601 9.75 10.93 24.17
C ASP A 601 8.69 11.54 25.11
N ALA A 602 7.40 11.27 24.86
CA ALA A 602 6.31 11.63 25.77
C ALA A 602 6.32 10.76 27.04
N PHE A 603 6.91 9.56 27.00
CA PHE A 603 7.04 8.69 28.16
C PHE A 603 8.25 9.08 29.02
N VAL A 604 8.09 10.16 29.79
CA VAL A 604 9.18 10.74 30.58
C VAL A 604 9.40 9.96 31.88
N GLY A 605 10.67 9.67 32.19
CA GLY A 605 11.08 9.14 33.50
C GLY A 605 11.16 7.62 33.61
N ILE A 606 11.11 6.90 32.48
CA ILE A 606 11.30 5.45 32.38
C ILE A 606 12.53 5.08 31.53
N ASP A 607 13.04 3.86 31.70
CA ASP A 607 14.10 3.30 30.87
C ASP A 607 13.55 2.62 29.61
N LEU A 608 13.69 3.28 28.46
CA LEU A 608 13.26 2.73 27.15
C LEU A 608 14.15 1.59 26.64
N THR A 609 15.29 1.30 27.28
CA THR A 609 16.15 0.16 26.93
C THR A 609 15.71 -1.16 27.58
N ASP A 610 14.76 -1.10 28.51
CA ASP A 610 14.30 -2.24 29.30
C ASP A 610 12.80 -2.13 29.60
N VAL A 611 11.96 -1.98 28.57
CA VAL A 611 10.50 -1.88 28.76
C VAL A 611 9.94 -3.26 29.06
N ALA A 612 9.43 -3.44 30.27
CA ALA A 612 8.90 -4.71 30.75
C ALA A 612 7.46 -4.95 30.31
N ARG A 613 6.64 -3.90 30.22
CA ARG A 613 5.21 -4.02 29.94
C ARG A 613 4.64 -2.77 29.27
N LEU A 614 3.67 -2.99 28.40
CA LEU A 614 2.77 -1.98 27.85
C LEU A 614 1.36 -2.21 28.39
N GLU A 615 0.72 -1.16 28.88
CA GLU A 615 -0.65 -1.18 29.38
C GLU A 615 -1.52 -0.20 28.59
N LEU A 616 -2.70 -0.64 28.16
CA LEU A 616 -3.81 0.23 27.79
C LEU A 616 -4.79 0.27 28.96
N VAL A 617 -4.83 1.43 29.62
CA VAL A 617 -5.65 1.68 30.82
C VAL A 617 -6.95 2.36 30.39
N PHE A 618 -8.07 1.77 30.79
CA PHE A 618 -9.42 2.24 30.51
C PHE A 618 -10.10 2.68 31.82
N GLU A 619 -10.38 3.97 31.95
CA GLU A 619 -11.07 4.55 33.11
C GLU A 619 -12.46 5.04 32.68
N THR A 620 -13.51 4.32 33.09
CA THR A 620 -14.90 4.66 32.73
C THR A 620 -15.49 5.73 33.65
N ASP A 621 -16.43 6.52 33.11
CA ASP A 621 -17.05 7.65 33.82
C ASP A 621 -18.16 7.28 34.82
N GLY A 622 -18.53 5.99 34.95
CA GLY A 622 -19.60 5.57 35.85
C GLY A 622 -21.02 5.58 35.26
N THR A 623 -21.22 6.04 34.01
CA THR A 623 -22.53 6.57 33.61
C THR A 623 -23.46 5.59 32.88
N PHE A 624 -23.00 4.39 32.53
CA PHE A 624 -23.75 3.46 31.70
C PHE A 624 -23.88 2.05 32.28
N ASP A 625 -25.08 1.47 32.16
CA ASP A 625 -25.44 0.17 32.76
C ASP A 625 -25.23 -1.03 31.81
N VAL A 626 -24.86 -0.80 30.55
CA VAL A 626 -24.68 -1.84 29.53
C VAL A 626 -23.23 -1.89 29.09
N ALA A 627 -22.61 -3.07 29.12
CA ALA A 627 -21.22 -3.23 28.70
C ALA A 627 -20.99 -2.71 27.27
N ARG A 628 -19.97 -1.87 27.10
CA ARG A 628 -19.53 -1.31 25.83
C ARG A 628 -18.28 -2.04 25.34
N ARG A 629 -18.04 -2.02 24.02
CA ARG A 629 -16.89 -2.71 23.41
C ARG A 629 -15.88 -1.68 22.95
N VAL A 630 -14.63 -1.87 23.35
CA VAL A 630 -13.46 -1.21 22.78
C VAL A 630 -12.65 -2.30 22.10
N TYR A 631 -12.27 -2.08 20.86
CA TYR A 631 -11.46 -3.02 20.09
C TYR A 631 -10.20 -2.34 19.58
N PHE A 632 -9.11 -3.08 19.52
CA PHE A 632 -7.84 -2.53 19.04
C PHE A 632 -6.99 -3.61 18.38
N ASP A 633 -6.03 -3.13 17.60
CA ASP A 633 -5.15 -3.95 16.78
C ASP A 633 -3.78 -3.31 16.50
N ASP A 634 -2.85 -4.10 15.97
CA ASP A 634 -1.54 -3.72 15.43
C ASP A 634 -0.62 -3.01 16.42
N LEU A 635 -0.55 -3.52 17.65
CA LEU A 635 0.28 -3.01 18.72
C LEU A 635 1.76 -3.11 18.35
N ARG A 636 2.45 -1.97 18.22
CA ARG A 636 3.85 -1.95 17.77
C ARG A 636 4.64 -0.74 18.21
N PHE A 637 5.96 -0.88 18.15
CA PHE A 637 6.92 0.23 18.22
C PHE A 637 7.56 0.45 16.85
N GLU A 638 7.70 1.71 16.41
CA GLU A 638 8.26 2.11 15.10
C GLU A 638 9.35 3.18 15.22
#